data_AF-A0A0R0KVI7-F1
#
_entry.id   AF-A0A0R0KVI7-F1
#
_cell.length_a   1.000
_cell.length_b   1.000
_cell.length_c   1.000
_cell.angle_alpha   90.00
_cell.angle_beta   90.00
_cell.angle_gamma   90.00
#
_symmetry.space_group_name_H-M   'P 1'
#
loop_
_entity.id
_entity.type
_entity.pdbx_description
1 polymer ?
#
loop_
_entity_poly.entity_id
_entity_poly.type
_entity_poly.pdbx_seq_one_letter_code
_entity_poly.pdbx_strand_id
1 'polypeptide(L)'
;MVARRFLVVHDDSDFDLHYDTDDGFEVFQFQLYSLTSVPPHQQKIFGAEQDTPVVNDSDLVAISDKLRLVSVNDSEPEPSAADLLKSDEELARLLQAEEEALMLQQYVASENPREFDSRVRPHVSQVRMYEDATRQEAARKSVPMEELEEKALVSLAKEGNFKPSKIEQDHAFLLQLLFWFKRSFRWVNSPSCHDCGNETVGQGMAPPLPSETLYGASRVELYRCTVCSQLTRFPRYNDPMKLVETREGRCGEWANCFTFYCRAFGYESRLILDFTDHVWTECFSQFLGRWMHLDPCEGIYDKPLLYEKGWGKKLNYVIAIAKDGVYDVTKRYTRKWHEVLSRRTIITEPSLSSLLSNITKESRRGFASQLLSIIEVRDMEENKELERSLHAEDDESLSLPGRRSGNEEWRKSRLEMGSDKLSSSACPVRLCVDEHVTRIYNAFRPILYQFVGEELTKSEAVEVLRITKGILLDLSKSPYKTRRTSIDSVLDNPKFQKLLPSFDDLLGALSLEKKVNTDGRVEFCLVGDPVVTSLALPVALDALDDMIYILNKCENYGKDMFLLPFLKLNRIHSGSAIASSEELPFGIITSAFDGTRISKWEEPNGARGFLKGAVMTGSAGKFWTSKPLSSLKTVSSVEHTQSVLQIFHVMFSDLGFWQSEIFSLIPGCKLVALTSMRNL
;
A
#
# COMPACT_ATOMS: atom_id res chain seq x y z
N MET A 1 -28.17 -33.67 -10.64
CA MET A 1 -28.21 -32.40 -11.39
C MET A 1 -29.65 -32.11 -11.76
N VAL A 2 -30.35 -31.45 -10.86
CA VAL A 2 -31.68 -30.89 -11.14
C VAL A 2 -31.40 -29.44 -11.54
N ALA A 3 -31.32 -29.19 -12.84
CA ALA A 3 -31.10 -27.84 -13.35
C ALA A 3 -32.44 -27.11 -13.42
N ARG A 4 -32.59 -26.01 -12.67
CA ARG A 4 -33.69 -25.06 -12.83
C ARG A 4 -33.30 -23.97 -13.83
N ARG A 5 -34.28 -23.46 -14.56
CA ARG A 5 -34.10 -22.34 -15.49
C ARG A 5 -34.85 -21.14 -14.93
N PHE A 6 -34.15 -20.06 -14.68
CA PHE A 6 -34.70 -18.81 -14.20
C PHE A 6 -34.60 -17.75 -15.31
N LEU A 7 -35.67 -16.98 -15.49
CA LEU A 7 -35.67 -15.75 -16.27
C LEU A 7 -35.50 -14.57 -15.32
N VAL A 8 -34.35 -13.91 -15.38
CA VAL A 8 -33.98 -12.80 -14.49
C VAL A 8 -34.17 -11.47 -15.22
N VAL A 9 -34.98 -10.58 -14.68
CA VAL A 9 -35.24 -9.24 -15.23
C VAL A 9 -34.40 -8.20 -14.47
N HIS A 10 -33.60 -7.42 -15.19
CA HIS A 10 -32.81 -6.30 -14.66
C HIS A 10 -32.66 -5.19 -15.71
N ASP A 11 -32.91 -3.93 -15.35
CA ASP A 11 -32.82 -2.75 -16.25
C ASP A 11 -33.46 -2.97 -17.63
N ASP A 12 -34.72 -3.39 -17.65
CA ASP A 12 -35.53 -3.69 -18.85
C ASP A 12 -34.93 -4.77 -19.78
N SER A 13 -33.98 -5.57 -19.28
CA SER A 13 -33.35 -6.69 -19.98
C SER A 13 -33.65 -8.02 -19.30
N ASP A 14 -33.91 -9.05 -20.12
CA ASP A 14 -34.21 -10.41 -19.68
C ASP A 14 -32.98 -11.31 -19.86
N PHE A 15 -32.54 -11.95 -18.76
CA PHE A 15 -31.40 -12.86 -18.73
C PHE A 15 -31.85 -14.29 -18.42
N ASP A 16 -31.39 -15.24 -19.22
CA ASP A 16 -31.70 -16.65 -19.06
C ASP A 16 -30.61 -17.34 -18.24
N LEU A 17 -30.97 -17.83 -17.06
CA LEU A 17 -30.05 -18.40 -16.09
C LEU A 17 -30.38 -19.87 -15.82
N HIS A 18 -29.41 -20.75 -16.10
CA HIS A 18 -29.49 -22.15 -15.73
C HIS A 18 -28.74 -22.39 -14.42
N TYR A 19 -29.47 -22.71 -13.36
CA TYR A 19 -28.96 -22.94 -12.02
C TYR A 19 -29.05 -24.42 -11.65
N ASP A 20 -27.96 -25.02 -11.18
CA ASP A 20 -27.99 -26.36 -10.58
C ASP A 20 -28.37 -26.22 -9.10
N THR A 21 -29.40 -26.94 -8.66
CA THR A 21 -29.90 -26.83 -7.28
C THR A 21 -28.90 -27.30 -6.23
N ASP A 22 -27.84 -28.00 -6.63
CA ASP A 22 -26.78 -28.49 -5.75
C ASP A 22 -25.70 -27.42 -5.45
N ASP A 23 -25.70 -26.27 -6.15
CA ASP A 23 -24.63 -25.26 -6.08
C ASP A 23 -24.77 -24.23 -4.93
N GLY A 24 -25.95 -24.08 -4.36
CA GLY A 24 -26.23 -23.16 -3.25
C GLY A 24 -26.48 -21.69 -3.64
N PHE A 25 -27.14 -20.95 -2.76
CA PHE A 25 -27.66 -19.60 -3.01
C PHE A 25 -26.56 -18.57 -3.27
N GLU A 26 -25.42 -18.71 -2.60
CA GLU A 26 -24.25 -17.86 -2.88
C GLU A 26 -23.80 -18.00 -4.33
N VAL A 27 -23.77 -19.22 -4.88
CA VAL A 27 -23.39 -19.46 -6.29
C VAL A 27 -24.40 -18.84 -7.24
N PHE A 28 -25.69 -18.90 -6.90
CA PHE A 28 -26.75 -18.22 -7.65
C PHE A 28 -26.53 -16.70 -7.73
N GLN A 29 -26.20 -16.05 -6.60
CA GLN A 29 -25.90 -14.60 -6.57
C GLN A 29 -24.70 -14.26 -7.46
N PHE A 30 -23.66 -15.10 -7.49
CA PHE A 30 -22.51 -14.84 -8.35
C PHE A 30 -22.79 -15.07 -9.84
N GLN A 31 -23.66 -16.00 -10.19
CA GLN A 31 -24.13 -16.17 -11.57
C GLN A 31 -24.92 -14.94 -12.04
N LEU A 32 -25.76 -14.38 -11.17
CA LEU A 32 -26.45 -13.11 -11.43
C LEU A 32 -25.46 -11.97 -11.66
N TYR A 33 -24.41 -11.84 -10.84
CA TYR A 33 -23.38 -10.82 -11.02
C TYR A 33 -22.71 -10.92 -12.41
N SER A 34 -22.45 -12.14 -12.88
CA SER A 34 -21.86 -12.34 -14.21
C SER A 34 -22.76 -11.87 -15.35
N LEU A 35 -24.07 -11.83 -15.16
CA LEU A 35 -25.07 -11.44 -16.17
C LEU A 35 -25.40 -9.95 -16.10
N THR A 36 -25.54 -9.41 -14.88
CA THR A 36 -26.06 -8.05 -14.65
C THR A 36 -25.00 -7.05 -14.20
N SER A 37 -23.79 -7.51 -13.87
CA SER A 37 -22.71 -6.70 -13.26
C SER A 37 -23.07 -6.05 -11.91
N VAL A 38 -24.14 -6.51 -11.25
CA VAL A 38 -24.51 -6.10 -9.87
C VAL A 38 -23.83 -7.02 -8.86
N PRO A 39 -22.90 -6.54 -8.00
CA PRO A 39 -22.19 -7.37 -7.02
C PRO A 39 -23.14 -8.05 -6.01
N PRO A 40 -22.85 -9.25 -5.49
CA PRO A 40 -23.76 -9.98 -4.57
C PRO A 40 -24.24 -9.18 -3.34
N HIS A 41 -23.38 -8.31 -2.80
CA HIS A 41 -23.73 -7.45 -1.65
C HIS A 41 -24.69 -6.30 -2.02
N GLN A 42 -24.87 -6.02 -3.31
CA GLN A 42 -25.80 -5.03 -3.89
C GLN A 42 -27.01 -5.70 -4.57
N GLN A 43 -27.11 -7.03 -4.58
CA GLN A 43 -28.20 -7.77 -5.22
C GLN A 43 -29.40 -7.93 -4.28
N LYS A 44 -30.54 -7.32 -4.62
CA LYS A 44 -31.85 -7.70 -4.07
C LYS A 44 -32.63 -8.50 -5.11
N ILE A 45 -32.86 -9.78 -4.82
CA ILE A 45 -33.52 -10.74 -5.72
C ILE A 45 -34.96 -10.93 -5.25
N PHE A 46 -35.92 -10.77 -6.16
CA PHE A 46 -37.35 -10.93 -5.90
C PHE A 46 -37.98 -11.93 -6.86
N GLY A 47 -39.02 -12.64 -6.43
CA GLY A 47 -39.92 -13.36 -7.33
C GLY A 47 -40.80 -12.40 -8.12
N ALA A 48 -40.85 -12.54 -9.44
CA ALA A 48 -41.53 -11.59 -10.32
C ALA A 48 -43.06 -11.51 -10.12
N GLU A 49 -43.68 -12.51 -9.49
CA GLU A 49 -45.15 -12.58 -9.30
C GLU A 49 -45.62 -12.11 -7.92
N GLN A 50 -44.76 -12.15 -6.90
CA GLN A 50 -45.16 -11.95 -5.49
C GLN A 50 -44.28 -10.93 -4.73
N ASP A 51 -43.31 -10.28 -5.39
CA ASP A 51 -42.30 -9.39 -4.78
C ASP A 51 -41.67 -10.01 -3.51
N THR A 52 -41.57 -11.33 -3.48
CA THR A 52 -41.04 -12.06 -2.32
C THR A 52 -39.52 -12.04 -2.39
N PRO A 53 -38.81 -11.54 -1.36
CA PRO A 53 -37.35 -11.51 -1.37
C PRO A 53 -36.80 -12.93 -1.27
N VAL A 54 -35.79 -13.24 -2.09
CA VAL A 54 -35.05 -14.49 -2.06
C VAL A 54 -33.75 -14.25 -1.32
N VAL A 55 -33.58 -14.88 -0.16
CA VAL A 55 -32.39 -14.68 0.71
C VAL A 55 -31.65 -15.97 1.04
N ASN A 56 -32.22 -17.14 0.75
CA ASN A 56 -31.58 -18.43 1.00
C ASN A 56 -31.99 -19.51 -0.04
N ASP A 57 -31.38 -20.69 0.07
CA ASP A 57 -31.65 -21.85 -0.78
C ASP A 57 -33.09 -22.33 -0.73
N SER A 58 -33.74 -22.25 0.44
CA SER A 58 -35.13 -22.71 0.60
C SER A 58 -36.10 -21.80 -0.15
N ASP A 59 -35.85 -20.49 -0.13
CA ASP A 59 -36.62 -19.50 -0.88
C ASP A 59 -36.44 -19.70 -2.40
N LEU A 60 -35.20 -19.98 -2.84
CA LEU A 60 -34.88 -20.21 -4.24
C LEU A 60 -35.52 -21.51 -4.79
N VAL A 61 -35.72 -22.52 -3.93
CA VAL A 61 -36.47 -23.74 -4.27
C VAL A 61 -37.98 -23.47 -4.32
N ALA A 62 -38.51 -22.61 -3.45
CA ALA A 62 -39.95 -22.33 -3.35
C ALA A 62 -40.48 -21.35 -4.41
N ILE A 63 -39.61 -20.56 -5.05
CA ILE A 63 -40.02 -19.48 -5.94
C ILE A 63 -40.21 -19.92 -7.40
N SER A 64 -41.01 -19.15 -8.15
CA SER A 64 -41.29 -19.41 -9.57
C SER A 64 -40.08 -19.10 -10.47
N ASP A 65 -40.11 -19.60 -11.70
CA ASP A 65 -38.99 -19.53 -12.66
C ASP A 65 -38.71 -18.10 -13.19
N LYS A 66 -39.34 -17.05 -12.64
CA LYS A 66 -39.14 -15.65 -13.05
C LYS A 66 -38.73 -14.80 -11.86
N LEU A 67 -37.58 -14.15 -11.98
CA LEU A 67 -36.94 -13.36 -10.92
C LEU A 67 -36.70 -11.93 -11.40
N ARG A 68 -36.70 -10.98 -10.45
CA ARG A 68 -36.35 -9.59 -10.68
C ARG A 68 -35.16 -9.24 -9.81
N LEU A 69 -34.12 -8.67 -10.42
CA LEU A 69 -32.96 -8.17 -9.70
C LEU A 69 -33.06 -6.65 -9.56
N VAL A 70 -32.78 -6.14 -8.37
CA VAL A 70 -32.68 -4.70 -8.08
C VAL A 70 -31.30 -4.41 -7.51
N SER A 71 -30.57 -3.51 -8.18
CA SER A 71 -29.28 -3.00 -7.71
C SER A 71 -29.48 -1.99 -6.60
N VAL A 72 -28.82 -2.19 -5.46
CA VAL A 72 -28.72 -1.17 -4.40
C VAL A 72 -27.54 -0.27 -4.73
N ASN A 73 -27.79 0.89 -5.35
CA ASN A 73 -26.85 2.01 -5.25
C ASN A 73 -26.70 2.36 -3.77
N ASP A 74 -25.48 2.66 -3.31
CA ASP A 74 -25.08 2.89 -1.91
C ASP A 74 -26.03 3.80 -1.09
N SER A 75 -27.14 3.23 -0.67
CA SER A 75 -27.94 3.63 0.47
C SER A 75 -27.99 2.38 1.31
N GLU A 76 -27.33 2.44 2.46
CA GLU A 76 -27.20 1.40 3.46
C GLU A 76 -28.51 0.61 3.64
N PRO A 77 -28.46 -0.70 3.99
CA PRO A 77 -29.66 -1.38 4.43
C PRO A 77 -30.27 -0.55 5.56
N GLU A 78 -31.48 -0.02 5.33
CA GLU A 78 -32.24 0.72 6.35
C GLU A 78 -32.15 -0.06 7.66
N PRO A 79 -31.43 0.47 8.67
CA PRO A 79 -31.22 -0.25 9.92
C PRO A 79 -32.58 -0.59 10.52
N SER A 80 -32.72 -1.80 11.05
CA SER A 80 -33.99 -2.20 11.64
C SER A 80 -34.38 -1.19 12.73
N ALA A 81 -35.66 -0.92 12.93
CA ALA A 81 -36.09 0.04 13.97
C ALA A 81 -35.51 -0.31 15.35
N ALA A 82 -35.22 -1.58 15.61
CA ALA A 82 -34.56 -2.03 16.83
C ALA A 82 -33.04 -1.72 16.87
N ASP A 83 -32.35 -1.70 15.73
CA ASP A 83 -30.93 -1.35 15.64
C ASP A 83 -30.73 0.17 15.64
N LEU A 84 -31.63 0.93 15.01
CA LEU A 84 -31.72 2.39 15.16
C LEU A 84 -31.94 2.80 16.61
N LEU A 85 -32.90 2.17 17.31
CA LEU A 85 -33.17 2.47 18.71
C LEU A 85 -32.01 2.09 19.65
N LYS A 86 -31.28 1.00 19.36
CA LYS A 86 -30.07 0.63 20.12
C LYS A 86 -28.92 1.61 19.88
N SER A 87 -28.71 2.02 18.63
CA SER A 87 -27.74 3.05 18.25
C SER A 87 -28.07 4.39 18.91
N ASP A 88 -29.34 4.79 18.93
CA ASP A 88 -29.78 6.03 19.58
C ASP A 88 -29.60 6.00 21.10
N GLU A 89 -29.89 4.86 21.75
CA GLU A 89 -29.67 4.71 23.19
C GLU A 89 -28.17 4.71 23.54
N GLU A 90 -27.34 4.05 22.73
CA GLU A 90 -25.89 4.04 22.89
C GLU A 90 -25.29 5.44 22.68
N LEU A 91 -25.72 6.15 21.63
CA LEU A 91 -25.34 7.53 21.39
C LEU A 91 -25.76 8.44 22.55
N ALA A 92 -26.99 8.30 23.06
CA ALA A 92 -27.46 9.06 24.21
C ALA A 92 -26.62 8.80 25.47
N ARG A 93 -26.24 7.53 25.72
CA ARG A 93 -25.33 7.19 26.83
C ARG A 93 -23.94 7.79 26.64
N LEU A 94 -23.41 7.80 25.42
CA LEU A 94 -22.11 8.43 25.12
C LEU A 94 -22.14 9.94 25.33
N LEU A 95 -23.20 10.61 24.87
CA LEU A 95 -23.39 12.05 25.07
C LEU A 95 -23.53 12.40 26.56
N GLN A 96 -24.29 11.61 27.33
CA GLN A 96 -24.37 11.79 28.78
C GLN A 96 -23.01 11.63 29.46
N ALA A 97 -22.24 10.60 29.09
CA ALA A 97 -20.90 10.38 29.62
C ALA A 97 -19.94 11.52 29.26
N GLU A 98 -20.08 12.11 28.06
CA GLU A 98 -19.33 13.30 27.66
C GLU A 98 -19.68 14.52 28.50
N GLU A 99 -20.98 14.80 28.72
CA GLU A 99 -21.43 15.90 29.57
C GLU A 99 -20.93 15.75 31.01
N GLU A 100 -21.04 14.55 31.59
CA GLU A 100 -20.53 14.24 32.93
C GLU A 100 -19.00 14.41 33.01
N ALA A 101 -18.27 13.92 32.01
CA ALA A 101 -16.82 14.07 31.93
C ALA A 101 -16.40 15.54 31.80
N LEU A 102 -17.11 16.33 30.98
CA LEU A 102 -16.86 17.75 30.81
C LEU A 102 -17.13 18.53 32.10
N MET A 103 -18.21 18.21 32.80
CA MET A 103 -18.51 18.79 34.11
C MET A 103 -17.42 18.46 35.13
N LEU A 104 -17.00 17.20 35.22
CA LEU A 104 -15.91 16.79 36.11
C LEU A 104 -14.60 17.50 35.76
N GLN A 105 -14.30 17.63 34.46
CA GLN A 105 -13.11 18.30 33.95
C GLN A 105 -13.03 19.75 34.42
N GLN A 106 -14.14 20.48 34.45
CA GLN A 106 -14.20 21.85 34.96
C GLN A 106 -13.79 21.97 36.44
N TYR A 107 -14.05 20.94 37.26
CA TYR A 107 -13.68 20.95 38.68
C TYR A 107 -12.25 20.44 38.93
N VAL A 108 -11.78 19.47 38.13
CA VAL A 108 -10.48 18.81 38.33
C VAL A 108 -9.34 19.56 37.63
N ALA A 109 -9.63 20.32 36.58
CA ALA A 109 -8.60 21.04 35.84
C ALA A 109 -7.83 22.03 36.73
N SER A 110 -6.50 21.96 36.66
CA SER A 110 -5.60 22.81 37.46
C SER A 110 -5.57 24.28 37.03
N GLU A 111 -6.24 24.62 35.92
CA GLU A 111 -6.24 25.94 35.28
C GLU A 111 -4.83 26.52 35.12
N ASN A 112 -3.95 25.76 34.47
CA ASN A 112 -2.56 26.12 34.25
C ASN A 112 -2.24 26.41 32.77
N PRO A 113 -2.72 27.54 32.21
CA PRO A 113 -2.46 27.89 30.82
C PRO A 113 -0.97 28.12 30.53
N ARG A 114 -0.17 28.50 31.53
CA ARG A 114 1.28 28.68 31.37
C ARG A 114 1.99 27.35 31.13
N GLU A 115 1.62 26.30 31.86
CA GLU A 115 2.17 24.97 31.62
C GLU A 115 1.81 24.48 30.23
N PHE A 116 0.54 24.60 29.84
CA PHE A 116 0.09 24.18 28.51
C PHE A 116 0.85 24.92 27.40
N ASP A 117 0.91 26.25 27.50
CA ASP A 117 1.62 27.13 26.58
C ASP A 117 3.11 26.79 26.48
N SER A 118 3.77 26.48 27.61
CA SER A 118 5.19 26.08 27.65
C SER A 118 5.48 24.78 26.89
N ARG A 119 4.50 23.88 26.77
CA ARG A 119 4.63 22.64 25.98
C ARG A 119 4.42 22.87 24.50
N VAL A 120 3.53 23.80 24.11
CA VAL A 120 3.17 24.03 22.69
C VAL A 120 4.08 25.07 22.01
N ARG A 121 4.41 26.19 22.67
CA ARG A 121 5.17 27.30 22.05
C ARG A 121 6.53 26.92 21.43
N PRO A 122 7.33 26.00 22.02
CA PRO A 122 8.58 25.58 21.39
C PRO A 122 8.36 25.02 19.99
N HIS A 123 7.29 24.23 19.79
CA HIS A 123 6.96 23.65 18.50
C HIS A 123 6.41 24.67 17.50
N VAL A 124 5.72 25.73 17.95
CA VAL A 124 5.33 26.86 17.08
C VAL A 124 6.57 27.53 16.50
N SER A 125 7.60 27.73 17.32
CA SER A 125 8.88 28.31 16.87
C SER A 125 9.61 27.37 15.91
N GLN A 126 9.57 26.06 16.18
CA GLN A 126 10.17 25.03 15.35
C GLN A 126 9.52 24.96 13.96
N VAL A 127 8.19 24.91 13.87
CA VAL A 127 7.47 24.81 12.58
C VAL A 127 7.74 26.02 11.69
N ARG A 128 7.98 27.21 12.26
CA ARG A 128 8.38 28.39 11.47
C ARG A 128 9.71 28.20 10.74
N MET A 129 10.62 27.37 11.27
CA MET A 129 11.90 27.07 10.58
C MET A 129 11.68 26.28 9.29
N TYR A 130 10.55 25.57 9.15
CA TYR A 130 10.25 24.79 7.95
C TYR A 130 9.96 25.67 6.74
N GLU A 131 9.64 26.95 6.95
CA GLU A 131 9.31 27.92 5.89
C GLU A 131 10.54 28.60 5.29
N ASP A 132 11.75 28.31 5.77
CA ASP A 132 12.98 28.86 5.20
C ASP A 132 13.30 28.22 3.84
N ALA A 133 13.37 29.04 2.79
CA ALA A 133 13.55 28.58 1.42
C ALA A 133 14.89 27.86 1.19
N THR A 134 15.96 28.28 1.88
CA THR A 134 17.30 27.68 1.73
C THR A 134 17.31 26.27 2.31
N ARG A 135 16.71 26.10 3.48
CA ARG A 135 16.53 24.80 4.12
C ARG A 135 15.67 23.90 3.24
N GLN A 136 14.52 24.38 2.77
CA GLN A 136 13.63 23.58 1.91
C GLN A 136 14.34 23.10 0.64
N GLU A 137 15.17 23.95 0.02
CA GLU A 137 15.95 23.55 -1.15
C GLU A 137 16.98 22.48 -0.82
N ALA A 138 17.65 22.57 0.33
CA ALA A 138 18.56 21.52 0.80
C ALA A 138 17.84 20.18 1.03
N ALA A 139 16.62 20.22 1.58
CA ALA A 139 15.78 19.04 1.75
C ALA A 139 15.42 18.41 0.40
N ARG A 140 14.90 19.20 -0.55
CA ARG A 140 14.53 18.73 -1.90
C ARG A 140 15.70 18.06 -2.62
N LYS A 141 16.90 18.64 -2.56
CA LYS A 141 18.13 18.07 -3.16
C LYS A 141 18.55 16.73 -2.56
N SER A 142 18.14 16.45 -1.33
CA SER A 142 18.52 15.23 -0.62
C SER A 142 17.63 14.02 -0.94
N VAL A 143 16.49 14.25 -1.61
CA VAL A 143 15.50 13.24 -2.00
C VAL A 143 15.71 12.84 -3.47
N PRO A 144 15.70 11.54 -3.80
CA PRO A 144 15.76 11.07 -5.19
C PRO A 144 14.41 11.31 -5.90
N MET A 145 14.14 12.56 -6.29
CA MET A 145 12.82 12.99 -6.79
C MET A 145 12.33 12.15 -7.97
N GLU A 146 13.17 11.91 -8.98
CA GLU A 146 12.78 11.13 -10.16
C GLU A 146 12.40 9.68 -9.82
N GLU A 147 13.10 9.05 -8.88
CA GLU A 147 12.81 7.68 -8.44
C GLU A 147 11.47 7.61 -7.71
N LEU A 148 11.15 8.60 -6.88
CA LEU A 148 9.88 8.64 -6.15
C LEU A 148 8.71 9.01 -7.06
N GLU A 149 8.91 9.91 -8.01
CA GLU A 149 7.93 10.21 -9.06
C GLU A 149 7.61 8.97 -9.89
N GLU A 150 8.63 8.21 -10.30
CA GLU A 150 8.45 6.95 -11.02
C GLU A 150 7.64 5.95 -10.19
N LYS A 151 8.02 5.73 -8.93
CA LYS A 151 7.30 4.81 -8.02
C LYS A 151 5.86 5.23 -7.79
N ALA A 152 5.59 6.53 -7.67
CA ALA A 152 4.24 7.06 -7.48
C ALA A 152 3.37 6.79 -8.71
N LEU A 153 3.87 7.10 -9.90
CA LEU A 153 3.15 6.85 -11.16
C LEU A 153 2.94 5.35 -11.41
N VAL A 154 3.94 4.52 -11.13
CA VAL A 154 3.83 3.06 -11.22
C VAL A 154 2.76 2.54 -10.25
N SER A 155 2.67 3.07 -9.02
CA SER A 155 1.64 2.66 -8.07
C SER A 155 0.21 2.97 -8.55
N LEU A 156 0.01 4.15 -9.16
CA LEU A 156 -1.29 4.54 -9.75
C LEU A 156 -1.63 3.69 -10.98
N ALA A 157 -0.64 3.39 -11.82
CA ALA A 157 -0.83 2.57 -13.00
C ALA A 157 -1.13 1.10 -12.66
N LYS A 158 -0.60 0.57 -11.53
CA LYS A 158 -0.99 -0.75 -11.00
C LYS A 158 -2.47 -0.81 -10.60
N GLU A 159 -3.06 0.31 -10.22
CA GLU A 159 -4.51 0.43 -9.95
C GLU A 159 -5.33 0.71 -11.23
N GLY A 160 -4.68 0.70 -12.40
CA GLY A 160 -5.31 0.96 -13.70
C GLY A 160 -5.32 2.43 -14.11
N ASN A 161 -4.79 3.35 -13.30
CA ASN A 161 -4.76 4.77 -13.62
C ASN A 161 -3.44 5.17 -14.30
N PHE A 162 -3.39 5.04 -15.62
CA PHE A 162 -2.24 5.44 -16.45
C PHE A 162 -2.22 6.94 -16.77
N LYS A 163 -3.30 7.68 -16.51
CA LYS A 163 -3.41 9.12 -16.77
C LYS A 163 -3.88 9.87 -15.52
N PRO A 164 -3.15 9.78 -14.41
CA PRO A 164 -3.57 10.40 -13.16
C PRO A 164 -3.56 11.91 -13.26
N SER A 165 -4.52 12.56 -12.61
CA SER A 165 -4.54 14.00 -12.38
C SER A 165 -3.35 14.45 -11.53
N LYS A 166 -3.02 15.74 -11.55
CA LYS A 166 -1.93 16.29 -10.72
C LYS A 166 -2.18 16.04 -9.22
N ILE A 167 -3.43 16.10 -8.78
CA ILE A 167 -3.83 15.87 -7.38
C ILE A 167 -3.55 14.42 -6.97
N GLU A 168 -3.86 13.44 -7.82
CA GLU A 168 -3.57 12.02 -7.57
C GLU A 168 -2.06 11.75 -7.58
N GLN A 169 -1.32 12.36 -8.52
CA GLN A 169 0.14 12.25 -8.56
C GLN A 169 0.78 12.81 -7.30
N ASP A 170 0.35 13.99 -6.84
CA ASP A 170 0.88 14.63 -5.64
C ASP A 170 0.54 13.82 -4.38
N HIS A 171 -0.65 13.22 -4.33
CA HIS A 171 -1.04 12.30 -3.26
C HIS A 171 -0.15 11.03 -3.25
N ALA A 172 0.01 10.36 -4.40
CA ALA A 172 0.85 9.18 -4.51
C ALA A 172 2.33 9.48 -4.20
N PHE A 173 2.84 10.63 -4.63
CA PHE A 173 4.20 11.06 -4.30
C PHE A 173 4.40 11.25 -2.80
N LEU A 174 3.43 11.82 -2.08
CA LEU A 174 3.48 11.98 -0.62
C LEU A 174 3.62 10.64 0.10
N LEU A 175 2.93 9.60 -0.39
CA LEU A 175 3.05 8.24 0.15
C LEU A 175 4.43 7.64 -0.15
N GLN A 176 4.95 7.82 -1.36
CA GLN A 176 6.31 7.38 -1.68
C GLN A 176 7.39 8.12 -0.87
N LEU A 177 7.17 9.40 -0.57
CA LEU A 177 8.03 10.19 0.30
C LEU A 177 8.05 9.64 1.72
N LEU A 178 6.89 9.23 2.26
CA LEU A 178 6.79 8.55 3.57
C LEU A 178 7.60 7.25 3.59
N PHE A 179 7.42 6.38 2.58
CA PHE A 179 8.13 5.11 2.52
C PHE A 179 9.64 5.28 2.31
N TRP A 180 10.04 6.24 1.47
CA TRP A 180 11.44 6.60 1.29
C TRP A 180 12.04 7.13 2.59
N PHE A 181 11.34 8.01 3.31
CA PHE A 181 11.80 8.56 4.58
C PHE A 181 12.03 7.43 5.60
N LYS A 182 11.08 6.50 5.70
CA LYS A 182 11.19 5.34 6.59
C LYS A 182 12.42 4.46 6.34
N ARG A 183 12.85 4.36 5.08
CA ARG A 183 14.04 3.58 4.67
C ARG A 183 15.33 4.39 4.79
N SER A 184 15.27 5.70 4.62
CA SER A 184 16.44 6.59 4.57
C SER A 184 16.83 7.19 5.93
N PHE A 185 15.90 7.26 6.88
CA PHE A 185 16.13 7.78 8.22
C PHE A 185 16.29 6.63 9.22
N ARG A 186 17.31 6.71 10.09
CA ARG A 186 17.69 5.63 11.02
C ARG A 186 17.08 5.83 12.41
N TRP A 187 16.52 4.76 12.96
CA TRP A 187 16.05 4.75 14.35
C TRP A 187 17.24 4.50 15.29
N VAL A 188 17.38 5.31 16.34
CA VAL A 188 18.49 5.21 17.31
C VAL A 188 17.95 4.97 18.72
N ASN A 189 18.09 3.73 19.19
CA ASN A 189 17.92 3.41 20.61
C ASN A 189 19.18 3.82 21.39
N SER A 190 20.32 3.29 20.95
CA SER A 190 21.67 3.65 21.40
C SER A 190 22.54 3.85 20.15
N PRO A 191 23.34 4.92 20.09
CA PRO A 191 24.24 5.15 18.96
C PRO A 191 25.36 4.11 18.93
N SER A 192 25.91 3.82 17.75
CA SER A 192 27.14 3.03 17.64
C SER A 192 28.35 3.84 18.11
N CYS A 193 29.41 3.16 18.53
CA CYS A 193 30.67 3.82 18.89
C CYS A 193 31.26 4.57 17.68
N HIS A 194 31.58 5.85 17.83
CA HIS A 194 32.19 6.62 16.74
C HIS A 194 33.57 6.09 16.32
N ASP A 195 34.34 5.54 17.27
CA ASP A 195 35.70 5.09 17.01
C ASP A 195 35.78 3.68 16.42
N CYS A 196 34.88 2.78 16.83
CA CYS A 196 34.98 1.36 16.45
C CYS A 196 33.68 0.71 15.97
N GLY A 197 32.56 1.43 15.89
CA GLY A 197 31.27 0.94 15.38
C GLY A 197 30.51 -0.04 16.28
N ASN A 198 31.10 -0.50 17.38
CA ASN A 198 30.48 -1.45 18.30
C ASN A 198 29.35 -0.83 19.12
N GLU A 199 28.56 -1.70 19.75
CA GLU A 199 27.45 -1.31 20.62
C GLU A 199 27.89 -0.47 21.82
N THR A 200 26.95 0.33 22.33
CA THR A 200 27.18 1.25 23.43
C THR A 200 26.07 1.16 24.48
N VAL A 201 26.41 1.48 25.73
CA VAL A 201 25.51 1.47 26.89
C VAL A 201 25.38 2.89 27.43
N GLY A 202 24.16 3.30 27.79
CA GLY A 202 23.88 4.64 28.31
C GLY A 202 24.65 4.94 29.61
N GLN A 203 25.22 6.13 29.70
CA GLN A 203 25.97 6.65 30.85
C GLN A 203 25.34 7.91 31.47
N GLY A 204 24.17 8.34 30.97
CA GLY A 204 23.45 9.53 31.44
C GLY A 204 23.51 10.68 30.44
N MET A 205 23.50 11.91 30.95
CA MET A 205 23.42 13.13 30.16
C MET A 205 24.69 13.97 30.28
N ALA A 206 24.99 14.75 29.23
CA ALA A 206 26.01 15.79 29.22
C ALA A 206 25.41 17.16 28.88
N PRO A 207 26.06 18.25 29.33
CA PRO A 207 25.72 19.57 28.80
C PRO A 207 26.02 19.62 27.29
N PRO A 208 25.18 20.32 26.50
CA PRO A 208 25.42 20.51 25.08
C PRO A 208 26.64 21.40 24.85
N LEU A 209 27.43 21.05 23.84
CA LEU A 209 28.53 21.88 23.35
C LEU A 209 27.98 23.07 22.55
N PRO A 210 28.73 24.18 22.43
CA PRO A 210 28.30 25.32 21.62
C PRO A 210 27.94 24.95 20.18
N SER A 211 28.67 24.01 19.57
CA SER A 211 28.38 23.48 18.23
C SER A 211 27.09 22.67 18.17
N GLU A 212 26.68 22.02 19.26
CA GLU A 212 25.46 21.23 19.34
C GLU A 212 24.24 22.14 19.60
N THR A 213 24.40 23.13 20.50
CA THR A 213 23.39 24.14 20.79
C THR A 213 23.04 24.98 19.57
N LEU A 214 24.02 25.25 18.68
CA LEU A 214 23.80 25.94 17.40
C LEU A 214 22.70 25.27 16.56
N TYR A 215 22.59 23.94 16.62
CA TYR A 215 21.59 23.15 15.89
C TYR A 215 20.40 22.74 16.79
N GLY A 216 20.15 23.50 17.85
CA GLY A 216 18.98 23.34 18.71
C GLY A 216 19.04 22.12 19.63
N ALA A 217 20.21 21.52 19.86
CA ALA A 217 20.34 20.46 20.86
C ALA A 217 20.35 21.05 22.28
N SER A 218 19.27 20.80 23.02
CA SER A 218 19.15 21.18 24.44
C SER A 218 19.57 20.05 25.38
N ARG A 219 19.61 18.80 24.89
CA ARG A 219 19.94 17.59 25.65
C ARG A 219 20.93 16.76 24.84
N VAL A 220 21.93 16.20 25.55
CA VAL A 220 22.91 15.30 24.95
C VAL A 220 23.04 14.06 25.80
N GLU A 221 22.76 12.91 25.20
CA GLU A 221 22.88 11.61 25.86
C GLU A 221 24.32 11.10 25.68
N LEU A 222 24.89 10.52 26.73
CA LEU A 222 26.22 9.91 26.70
C LEU A 222 26.11 8.40 26.70
N TYR A 223 26.94 7.78 25.88
CA TYR A 223 27.01 6.33 25.73
C TYR A 223 28.46 5.86 25.79
N ARG A 224 28.72 4.76 26.52
CA ARG A 224 30.04 4.15 26.61
C ARG A 224 30.09 2.88 25.77
N CYS A 225 31.08 2.77 24.90
CA CYS A 225 31.31 1.56 24.12
C CYS A 225 31.69 0.38 25.03
N THR A 226 31.10 -0.79 24.77
CA THR A 226 31.37 -2.03 25.52
C THR A 226 32.74 -2.62 25.22
N VAL A 227 33.36 -2.25 24.08
CA VAL A 227 34.65 -2.80 23.62
C VAL A 227 35.80 -1.84 23.88
N CYS A 228 35.77 -0.64 23.30
CA CYS A 228 36.89 0.30 23.40
C CYS A 228 36.77 1.29 24.58
N SER A 229 35.67 1.23 25.34
CA SER A 229 35.37 2.11 26.47
C SER A 229 35.27 3.61 26.18
N GLN A 230 35.39 4.02 24.92
CA GLN A 230 35.23 5.41 24.49
C GLN A 230 33.78 5.90 24.65
N LEU A 231 33.63 7.22 24.79
CA LEU A 231 32.34 7.87 24.96
C LEU A 231 31.81 8.40 23.62
N THR A 232 30.61 7.99 23.26
CA THR A 232 29.81 8.53 22.16
C THR A 232 28.80 9.54 22.71
N ARG A 233 28.68 10.69 22.04
CA ARG A 233 27.67 11.71 22.34
C ARG A 233 26.50 11.56 21.37
N PHE A 234 25.28 11.69 21.87
CA PHE A 234 24.07 11.69 21.05
C PHE A 234 23.24 12.94 21.34
N PRO A 235 23.51 14.05 20.63
CA PRO A 235 22.75 15.29 20.77
C PRO A 235 21.35 15.15 20.18
N ARG A 236 20.33 15.61 20.91
CA ARG A 236 18.93 15.62 20.47
C ARG A 236 18.65 16.90 19.68
N TYR A 237 19.00 16.91 18.40
CA TYR A 237 18.89 18.08 17.52
C TYR A 237 17.44 18.43 17.20
N ASN A 238 17.12 19.73 17.19
CA ASN A 238 15.82 20.25 16.77
C ASN A 238 15.88 21.03 15.45
N ASP A 239 17.08 21.40 14.99
CA ASP A 239 17.27 22.05 13.70
C ASP A 239 16.99 21.04 12.55
N PRO A 240 15.98 21.29 11.69
CA PRO A 240 15.59 20.34 10.65
C PRO A 240 16.67 20.17 9.57
N MET A 241 17.52 21.17 9.32
CA MET A 241 18.63 21.03 8.37
C MET A 241 19.67 20.06 8.94
N LYS A 242 19.96 20.15 10.24
CA LYS A 242 20.85 19.17 10.90
C LYS A 242 20.28 17.75 10.87
N LEU A 243 18.96 17.60 10.91
CA LEU A 243 18.30 16.30 10.80
C LEU A 243 18.35 15.72 9.37
N VAL A 244 18.30 16.56 8.33
CA VAL A 244 18.55 16.14 6.94
C VAL A 244 19.98 15.63 6.75
N GLU A 245 20.95 16.19 7.46
CA GLU A 245 22.35 15.76 7.46
C GLU A 245 22.55 14.45 8.24
N THR A 246 22.09 14.40 9.50
CA THR A 246 22.33 13.27 10.41
C THR A 246 21.51 12.04 10.06
N ARG A 247 20.30 12.23 9.52
CA ARG A 247 19.35 11.18 9.11
C ARG A 247 19.11 10.13 10.19
N GLU A 248 19.11 10.53 11.45
CA GLU A 248 18.92 9.61 12.56
C GLU A 248 18.25 10.25 13.77
N GLY A 249 17.60 9.42 14.59
CA GLY A 249 16.94 9.89 15.80
C GLY A 249 15.85 8.97 16.33
N ARG A 250 14.94 9.53 17.13
CA ARG A 250 13.73 8.87 17.65
C ARG A 250 12.49 9.62 17.16
N CYS A 251 11.30 9.29 17.65
CA CYS A 251 10.04 9.86 17.15
C CYS A 251 10.05 11.39 17.01
N GLY A 252 10.66 12.10 17.97
CA GLY A 252 10.90 13.55 17.92
C GLY A 252 11.59 14.03 16.63
N GLU A 253 12.79 13.53 16.37
CA GLU A 253 13.59 13.87 15.19
C GLU A 253 12.95 13.36 13.89
N TRP A 254 12.32 12.18 13.94
CA TRP A 254 11.63 11.59 12.80
C TRP A 254 10.46 12.46 12.33
N ALA A 255 9.54 12.83 13.24
CA ALA A 255 8.40 13.68 12.92
C ALA A 255 8.86 15.09 12.51
N ASN A 256 9.82 15.67 13.23
CA ASN A 256 10.41 16.98 12.89
C ASN A 256 10.92 17.00 11.44
N CYS A 257 11.81 16.07 11.11
CA CYS A 257 12.43 16.02 9.79
C CYS A 257 11.42 15.67 8.68
N PHE A 258 10.48 14.76 8.94
CA PHE A 258 9.47 14.38 7.96
C PHE A 258 8.46 15.50 7.69
N THR A 259 7.94 16.16 8.72
CA THR A 259 7.07 17.34 8.53
C THR A 259 7.79 18.41 7.71
N PHE A 260 9.09 18.61 7.97
CA PHE A 260 9.91 19.53 7.19
C PHE A 260 10.05 19.10 5.71
N TYR A 261 10.27 17.82 5.42
CA TYR A 261 10.22 17.33 4.03
C TYR A 261 8.87 17.62 3.38
N CYS A 262 7.74 17.33 4.05
CA CYS A 262 6.42 17.62 3.50
C CYS A 262 6.26 19.11 3.17
N ARG A 263 6.70 20.02 4.06
CA ARG A 263 6.72 21.46 3.79
C ARG A 263 7.62 21.83 2.61
N ALA A 264 8.80 21.22 2.50
CA ALA A 264 9.75 21.47 1.41
C ALA A 264 9.21 21.04 0.03
N PHE A 265 8.33 20.04 -0.03
CA PHE A 265 7.62 19.64 -1.25
C PHE A 265 6.29 20.38 -1.47
N GLY A 266 5.99 21.38 -0.64
CA GLY A 266 4.81 22.24 -0.81
C GLY A 266 3.53 21.71 -0.18
N TYR A 267 3.55 20.57 0.52
CA TYR A 267 2.37 20.04 1.21
C TYR A 267 2.03 20.91 2.43
N GLU A 268 0.76 21.29 2.56
CA GLU A 268 0.24 21.86 3.81
C GLU A 268 0.36 20.79 4.90
N SER A 269 1.16 21.08 5.92
CA SER A 269 1.62 20.06 6.88
C SER A 269 1.59 20.58 8.31
N ARG A 270 1.26 19.70 9.24
CA ARG A 270 1.25 19.95 10.69
C ARG A 270 2.19 18.98 11.40
N LEU A 271 2.94 19.49 12.37
CA LEU A 271 3.59 18.66 13.38
C LEU A 271 2.56 18.38 14.47
N ILE A 272 2.30 17.10 14.74
CA ILE A 272 1.34 16.69 15.75
C ILE A 272 2.06 16.37 17.05
N LEU A 273 1.61 16.99 18.14
CA LEU A 273 2.14 16.83 19.48
C LEU A 273 1.11 16.12 20.36
N ASP A 274 1.40 14.86 20.70
CA ASP A 274 0.67 14.09 21.70
C ASP A 274 1.38 14.21 23.05
N PHE A 275 0.65 14.72 24.05
CA PHE A 275 1.19 14.97 25.39
C PHE A 275 1.55 13.69 26.14
N THR A 276 1.22 12.52 25.60
CA THR A 276 1.61 11.19 26.10
C THR A 276 2.90 10.66 25.46
N ASP A 277 3.83 11.57 25.14
CA ASP A 277 5.21 11.29 24.67
C ASP A 277 5.27 10.63 23.28
N HIS A 278 4.54 11.20 22.31
CA HIS A 278 4.69 10.85 20.90
C HIS A 278 4.44 12.06 19.99
N VAL A 279 4.97 12.00 18.77
CA VAL A 279 4.79 13.04 17.75
C VAL A 279 4.72 12.41 16.37
N TRP A 280 3.97 13.02 15.46
CA TRP A 280 3.82 12.57 14.07
C TRP A 280 3.45 13.75 13.16
N THR A 281 2.99 13.48 11.94
CA THR A 281 2.68 14.50 10.93
C THR A 281 1.25 14.37 10.44
N GLU A 282 0.59 15.49 10.13
CA GLU A 282 -0.58 15.49 9.23
C GLU A 282 -0.25 16.27 7.97
N CYS A 283 -0.77 15.84 6.83
CA CYS A 283 -0.76 16.62 5.60
C CYS A 283 -2.18 16.77 5.05
N PHE A 284 -2.51 17.95 4.53
CA PHE A 284 -3.80 18.15 3.87
C PHE A 284 -3.77 17.46 2.49
N SER A 285 -4.60 16.44 2.32
CA SER A 285 -4.71 15.71 1.06
C SER A 285 -5.77 16.36 0.19
N GLN A 286 -5.35 17.04 -0.89
CA GLN A 286 -6.28 17.61 -1.88
C GLN A 286 -7.13 16.52 -2.55
N PHE A 287 -6.61 15.30 -2.64
CA PHE A 287 -7.32 14.14 -3.16
C PHE A 287 -8.48 13.71 -2.26
N LEU A 288 -8.29 13.74 -0.93
CA LEU A 288 -9.31 13.34 0.05
C LEU A 288 -10.14 14.51 0.55
N GLY A 289 -9.73 15.75 0.30
CA GLY A 289 -10.39 16.97 0.82
C GLY A 289 -10.28 17.15 2.33
N ARG A 290 -9.32 16.49 3.01
CA ARG A 290 -9.16 16.55 4.48
C ARG A 290 -7.71 16.36 4.93
N TRP A 291 -7.46 16.61 6.22
CA TRP A 291 -6.19 16.29 6.85
C TRP A 291 -6.02 14.77 6.98
N MET A 292 -4.85 14.30 6.54
CA MET A 292 -4.48 12.90 6.53
C MET A 292 -3.35 12.67 7.53
N HIS A 293 -3.56 11.71 8.43
CA HIS A 293 -2.57 11.25 9.39
C HIS A 293 -1.37 10.57 8.70
N LEU A 294 -0.15 10.87 9.15
CA LEU A 294 1.11 10.26 8.68
C LEU A 294 2.04 10.01 9.88
N ASP A 295 2.35 8.74 10.17
CA ASP A 295 3.40 8.38 11.13
C ASP A 295 4.66 7.91 10.37
N PRO A 296 5.72 8.74 10.29
CA PRO A 296 6.96 8.36 9.62
C PRO A 296 7.74 7.26 10.34
N CYS A 297 7.59 7.12 11.66
CA CYS A 297 8.28 6.09 12.43
C CYS A 297 7.76 4.70 12.08
N GLU A 298 6.45 4.60 11.85
CA GLU A 298 5.77 3.34 11.55
C GLU A 298 5.58 3.12 10.04
N GLY A 299 5.72 4.17 9.21
CA GLY A 299 5.45 4.10 7.77
C GLY A 299 3.96 3.92 7.47
N ILE A 300 3.09 4.42 8.36
CA ILE A 300 1.63 4.27 8.31
C ILE A 300 1.01 5.61 7.94
N TYR A 301 0.01 5.59 7.06
CA TYR A 301 -0.78 6.74 6.67
C TYR A 301 -2.27 6.45 6.87
N ASP A 302 -3.04 7.51 7.13
CA ASP A 302 -4.50 7.54 7.25
C ASP A 302 -5.12 6.51 8.20
N LYS A 303 -4.43 6.21 9.31
CA LYS A 303 -4.90 5.35 10.41
C LYS A 303 -4.79 6.08 11.75
N PRO A 304 -5.62 7.10 12.01
CA PRO A 304 -5.49 7.91 13.22
C PRO A 304 -5.72 7.10 14.51
N LEU A 305 -6.54 6.04 14.48
CA LEU A 305 -6.77 5.19 15.66
C LEU A 305 -5.60 4.24 16.00
N LEU A 306 -4.47 4.33 15.28
CA LEU A 306 -3.26 3.54 15.55
C LEU A 306 -2.83 3.62 17.01
N TYR A 307 -2.93 4.81 17.61
CA TYR A 307 -2.42 5.06 18.96
C TYR A 307 -3.37 4.54 20.04
N GLU A 308 -4.67 4.87 19.96
CA GLU A 308 -5.65 4.45 20.96
C GLU A 308 -5.99 2.96 20.83
N LYS A 309 -6.33 2.50 19.61
CA LYS A 309 -6.76 1.11 19.36
C LYS A 309 -5.58 0.17 19.13
N GLY A 310 -4.57 0.58 18.37
CA GLY A 310 -3.40 -0.27 18.07
C GLY A 310 -2.45 -0.40 19.26
N TRP A 311 -2.02 0.72 19.84
CA TRP A 311 -1.04 0.74 20.93
C TRP A 311 -1.66 0.75 22.33
N GLY A 312 -2.98 0.95 22.45
CA GLY A 312 -3.65 1.06 23.74
C GLY A 312 -3.32 2.34 24.51
N LYS A 313 -2.87 3.41 23.82
CA LYS A 313 -2.50 4.66 24.48
C LYS A 313 -3.73 5.33 25.10
N LYS A 314 -3.58 5.78 26.34
CA LYS A 314 -4.58 6.61 27.04
C LYS A 314 -4.33 8.08 26.72
N LEU A 315 -4.79 8.52 25.56
CA LEU A 315 -4.59 9.89 25.07
C LEU A 315 -5.24 10.95 25.97
N ASN A 316 -4.70 12.17 25.96
CA ASN A 316 -5.25 13.34 26.65
C ASN A 316 -5.34 14.57 25.72
N TYR A 317 -4.21 15.09 25.24
CA TYR A 317 -4.13 16.24 24.36
C TYR A 317 -3.30 15.88 23.13
N VAL A 318 -3.88 16.05 21.95
CA VAL A 318 -3.20 15.90 20.67
C VAL A 318 -3.37 17.20 19.90
N ILE A 319 -2.28 17.98 19.82
CA ILE A 319 -2.28 19.33 19.30
C ILE A 319 -1.52 19.37 17.98
N ALA A 320 -2.18 19.81 16.93
CA ALA A 320 -1.55 20.04 15.64
C ALA A 320 -0.96 21.44 15.57
N ILE A 321 0.29 21.56 15.14
CA ILE A 321 1.00 22.84 14.98
C ILE A 321 1.40 23.00 13.52
N ALA A 322 0.96 24.09 12.89
CA ALA A 322 1.28 24.48 11.52
C ALA A 322 1.77 25.93 11.45
N LYS A 323 2.18 26.36 10.25
CA LYS A 323 2.57 27.76 9.97
C LYS A 323 1.45 28.77 10.23
N ASP A 324 0.20 28.33 10.10
CA ASP A 324 -1.02 29.15 10.16
C ASP A 324 -1.77 29.04 11.49
N GLY A 325 -1.32 28.20 12.43
CA GLY A 325 -1.92 28.12 13.74
C GLY A 325 -1.65 26.84 14.51
N VAL A 326 -2.37 26.72 15.61
CA VAL A 326 -2.44 25.54 16.48
C VAL A 326 -3.88 25.09 16.61
N TYR A 327 -4.08 23.77 16.56
CA TYR A 327 -5.39 23.15 16.48
C TYR A 327 -5.48 21.98 17.45
N ASP A 328 -6.60 21.86 18.15
CA ASP A 328 -6.89 20.65 18.89
C ASP A 328 -7.49 19.61 17.94
N VAL A 329 -6.71 18.58 17.64
CA VAL A 329 -7.12 17.50 16.74
C VAL A 329 -7.37 16.20 17.52
N THR A 330 -7.49 16.27 18.85
CA THR A 330 -7.62 15.09 19.74
C THR A 330 -8.76 14.18 19.31
N LYS A 331 -9.92 14.76 18.93
CA LYS A 331 -11.10 14.01 18.45
C LYS A 331 -10.83 13.14 17.22
N ARG A 332 -9.82 13.46 16.39
CA ARG A 332 -9.43 12.63 15.24
C ARG A 332 -8.85 11.27 15.68
N TYR A 333 -8.18 11.25 16.82
CA TYR A 333 -7.34 10.14 17.30
C TYR A 333 -7.99 9.28 18.38
N THR A 334 -9.28 9.51 18.69
CA THR A 334 -10.01 8.78 19.72
C THR A 334 -11.44 8.47 19.27
N ARG A 335 -12.00 7.37 19.77
CA ARG A 335 -13.45 7.11 19.82
C ARG A 335 -13.99 7.10 21.24
N LYS A 336 -13.11 7.27 22.22
CA LYS A 336 -13.41 7.25 23.66
C LYS A 336 -13.27 8.65 24.26
N TRP A 337 -13.95 9.61 23.63
CA TRP A 337 -13.80 11.01 23.96
C TRP A 337 -14.13 11.34 25.42
N HIS A 338 -15.17 10.76 25.99
CA HIS A 338 -15.51 10.88 27.41
C HIS A 338 -14.36 10.44 28.34
N GLU A 339 -13.65 9.35 27.99
CA GLU A 339 -12.47 8.94 28.77
C GLU A 339 -11.29 9.90 28.59
N VAL A 340 -11.09 10.43 27.39
CA VAL A 340 -10.05 11.42 27.10
C VAL A 340 -10.29 12.71 27.88
N LEU A 341 -11.52 13.22 27.90
CA LEU A 341 -11.93 14.39 28.70
C LEU A 341 -11.56 14.23 30.18
N SER A 342 -11.81 13.06 30.77
CA SER A 342 -11.46 12.79 32.17
C SER A 342 -9.95 12.91 32.47
N ARG A 343 -9.10 12.75 31.44
CA ARG A 343 -7.63 12.84 31.53
C ARG A 343 -7.09 14.24 31.19
N ARG A 344 -7.93 15.16 30.72
CA ARG A 344 -7.56 16.52 30.32
C ARG A 344 -7.61 17.46 31.51
N THR A 345 -6.66 17.31 32.43
CA THR A 345 -6.66 18.00 33.74
C THR A 345 -5.76 19.25 33.81
N ILE A 346 -5.08 19.64 32.73
CA ILE A 346 -4.14 20.78 32.75
C ILE A 346 -4.89 22.11 32.74
N ILE A 347 -5.89 22.24 31.87
CA ILE A 347 -6.62 23.47 31.57
C ILE A 347 -8.05 23.11 31.15
N THR A 348 -9.04 23.95 31.45
CA THR A 348 -10.44 23.74 31.02
C THR A 348 -10.60 23.88 29.51
N GLU A 349 -11.58 23.19 28.92
CA GLU A 349 -11.83 23.24 27.46
C GLU A 349 -12.07 24.67 26.92
N PRO A 350 -12.83 25.55 27.59
CA PRO A 350 -12.99 26.94 27.13
C PRO A 350 -11.70 27.76 27.19
N SER A 351 -10.92 27.57 28.26
CA SER A 351 -9.61 28.23 28.44
C SER A 351 -8.59 27.73 27.40
N LEU A 352 -8.60 26.43 27.09
CA LEU A 352 -7.77 25.85 26.03
C LEU A 352 -8.14 26.41 24.65
N SER A 353 -9.42 26.40 24.30
CA SER A 353 -9.90 26.96 23.03
C SER A 353 -9.47 28.43 22.88
N SER A 354 -9.60 29.21 23.95
CA SER A 354 -9.15 30.61 23.98
C SER A 354 -7.64 30.75 23.81
N LEU A 355 -6.84 29.91 24.47
CA LEU A 355 -5.38 29.90 24.36
C LEU A 355 -4.92 29.55 22.94
N LEU A 356 -5.45 28.47 22.36
CA LEU A 356 -5.14 28.05 20.99
C LEU A 356 -5.57 29.11 19.98
N SER A 357 -6.76 29.70 20.14
CA SER A 357 -7.23 30.81 19.31
C SER A 357 -6.27 32.01 19.34
N ASN A 358 -5.72 32.35 20.51
CA ASN A 358 -4.75 33.44 20.63
C ASN A 358 -3.45 33.14 19.89
N ILE A 359 -2.89 31.93 20.06
CA ILE A 359 -1.67 31.49 19.34
C ILE A 359 -1.91 31.45 17.82
N THR A 360 -3.09 30.99 17.39
CA THR A 360 -3.48 30.96 15.98
C THR A 360 -3.62 32.36 15.40
N LYS A 361 -4.26 33.30 16.11
CA LYS A 361 -4.32 34.72 15.72
C LYS A 361 -2.93 35.34 15.62
N GLU A 362 -2.01 35.01 16.53
CA GLU A 362 -0.61 35.44 16.46
C GLU A 362 0.11 34.90 15.21
N SER A 363 -0.13 33.63 14.87
CA SER A 363 0.51 32.96 13.72
C SER A 363 0.00 33.48 12.38
N ARG A 364 -1.26 33.93 12.33
CA ARG A 364 -1.90 34.51 11.15
C ARG A 364 -1.62 36.00 10.94
N ARG A 365 -0.86 36.64 11.84
CA ARG A 365 -0.50 38.06 11.69
C ARG A 365 0.30 38.26 10.39
N GLY A 366 -0.22 39.11 9.51
CA GLY A 366 0.43 39.44 8.23
C GLY A 366 -0.01 38.57 7.05
N PHE A 367 -0.94 37.63 7.23
CA PHE A 367 -1.54 36.90 6.12
C PHE A 367 -2.51 37.79 5.34
N ALA A 368 -2.61 37.60 4.03
CA ALA A 368 -3.57 38.31 3.19
C ALA A 368 -5.02 37.89 3.51
N SER A 369 -5.97 38.81 3.39
CA SER A 369 -7.39 38.56 3.71
C SER A 369 -7.99 37.38 2.93
N GLN A 370 -7.63 37.23 1.65
CA GLN A 370 -8.07 36.11 0.82
C GLN A 370 -7.58 34.75 1.37
N LEU A 371 -6.30 34.67 1.73
CA LEU A 371 -5.72 33.45 2.31
C LEU A 371 -6.34 33.14 3.68
N LEU A 372 -6.59 34.16 4.50
CA LEU A 372 -7.28 33.99 5.78
C LEU A 372 -8.68 33.39 5.60
N SER A 373 -9.46 33.88 4.64
CA SER A 373 -10.80 33.36 4.38
C SER A 373 -10.78 31.89 3.96
N ILE A 374 -9.79 31.47 3.16
CA ILE A 374 -9.62 30.07 2.74
C ILE A 374 -9.28 29.19 3.95
N ILE A 375 -8.35 29.66 4.81
CA ILE A 375 -7.95 28.93 6.01
C ILE A 375 -9.12 28.80 6.98
N GLU A 376 -9.88 29.88 7.21
CA GLU A 376 -11.04 29.86 8.12
C GLU A 376 -12.14 28.92 7.65
N VAL A 377 -12.43 28.88 6.34
CA VAL A 377 -13.37 27.89 5.78
C VAL A 377 -12.88 26.47 6.02
N ARG A 378 -11.59 26.21 5.78
CA ARG A 378 -10.98 24.89 6.03
C ARG A 378 -11.02 24.50 7.51
N ASP A 379 -10.76 25.43 8.42
CA ASP A 379 -10.85 25.19 9.87
C ASP A 379 -12.29 24.83 10.28
N MET A 380 -13.29 25.51 9.70
CA MET A 380 -14.70 25.20 9.95
C MET A 380 -15.11 23.84 9.40
N GLU A 381 -14.62 23.46 8.22
CA GLU A 381 -14.85 22.14 7.61
C GLU A 381 -14.21 21.03 8.44
N GLU A 382 -12.97 21.22 8.88
CA GLU A 382 -12.29 20.28 9.78
C GLU A 382 -13.04 20.12 11.10
N ASN A 383 -13.48 21.20 11.74
CA ASN A 383 -14.23 21.08 12.99
C ASN A 383 -15.52 20.26 12.79
N LYS A 384 -16.23 20.45 11.67
CA LYS A 384 -17.40 19.61 11.32
C LYS A 384 -17.02 18.16 11.09
N GLU A 385 -15.89 17.90 10.43
CA GLU A 385 -15.37 16.55 10.20
C GLU A 385 -15.04 15.84 11.53
N LEU A 386 -14.36 16.53 12.45
CA LEU A 386 -13.98 16.01 13.75
C LEU A 386 -15.20 15.63 14.60
N GLU A 387 -16.23 16.49 14.64
CA GLU A 387 -17.47 16.18 15.37
C GLU A 387 -18.22 15.00 14.76
N ARG A 388 -18.34 14.93 13.42
CA ARG A 388 -19.02 13.81 12.75
C ARG A 388 -18.27 12.49 12.94
N SER A 389 -16.94 12.53 12.89
CA SER A 389 -16.11 11.32 12.96
C SER A 389 -15.99 10.75 14.37
N LEU A 390 -16.30 11.54 15.40
CA LEU A 390 -16.17 11.15 16.81
C LEU A 390 -17.07 9.98 17.17
N HIS A 391 -18.30 10.00 16.64
CA HIS A 391 -19.34 9.00 16.89
C HIS A 391 -19.53 8.04 15.70
N ALA A 392 -18.64 8.09 14.70
CA ALA A 392 -18.66 7.12 13.62
C ALA A 392 -18.30 5.73 14.17
N GLU A 393 -19.01 4.70 13.71
CA GLU A 393 -18.73 3.33 14.14
C GLU A 393 -17.27 2.96 13.86
N ASP A 394 -16.66 2.30 14.83
CA ASP A 394 -15.35 1.71 14.64
C ASP A 394 -15.49 0.55 13.67
N ASP A 395 -14.68 0.55 12.63
CA ASP A 395 -14.51 -0.63 11.79
C ASP A 395 -13.81 -1.72 12.65
N GLU A 396 -14.62 -2.54 13.35
CA GLU A 396 -14.16 -3.65 14.18
C GLU A 396 -13.32 -4.65 13.37
N SER A 397 -13.51 -4.65 12.06
CA SER A 397 -12.82 -5.46 11.07
C SER A 397 -11.37 -5.02 10.82
N LEU A 398 -10.98 -3.81 11.28
CA LEU A 398 -9.60 -3.31 11.25
C LEU A 398 -8.83 -3.66 12.54
N SER A 399 -7.92 -4.62 12.41
CA SER A 399 -6.86 -4.89 13.40
C SER A 399 -5.70 -3.93 13.16
N LEU A 400 -5.45 -3.02 14.10
CA LEU A 400 -4.30 -2.10 14.06
C LEU A 400 -3.12 -2.68 14.87
N PRO A 401 -1.88 -2.48 14.41
CA PRO A 401 -0.72 -3.10 15.03
C PRO A 401 -0.33 -2.35 16.31
N GLY A 402 0.37 -3.07 17.19
CA GLY A 402 1.17 -2.46 18.24
C GLY A 402 2.36 -1.67 17.69
N ARG A 403 3.06 -1.00 18.59
CA ARG A 403 4.21 -0.16 18.24
C ARG A 403 5.39 -0.99 17.75
N ARG A 404 5.96 -0.61 16.60
CA ARG A 404 7.16 -1.28 16.05
C ARG A 404 8.45 -0.54 16.39
N SER A 405 8.40 0.78 16.56
CA SER A 405 9.56 1.60 16.93
C SER A 405 9.93 1.53 18.42
N GLY A 406 11.22 1.62 18.74
CA GLY A 406 11.74 1.60 20.11
C GLY A 406 12.19 0.23 20.61
N ASN A 407 12.95 0.20 21.72
CA ASN A 407 13.38 -1.05 22.34
C ASN A 407 12.16 -1.85 22.85
N GLU A 408 12.23 -3.18 22.77
CA GLU A 408 11.20 -4.12 23.20
C GLU A 408 10.84 -3.96 24.69
N GLU A 409 11.82 -3.82 25.57
CA GLU A 409 11.58 -3.61 27.01
C GLU A 409 10.75 -2.34 27.27
N TRP A 410 11.07 -1.27 26.53
CA TRP A 410 10.39 0.00 26.64
C TRP A 410 8.94 -0.09 26.14
N ARG A 411 8.72 -0.76 25.01
CA ARG A 411 7.36 -1.03 24.49
C ARG A 411 6.52 -1.90 25.44
N LYS A 412 7.11 -2.97 25.99
CA LYS A 412 6.48 -3.85 26.99
C LYS A 412 6.08 -3.07 28.24
N SER A 413 6.97 -2.21 28.75
CA SER A 413 6.71 -1.40 29.94
C SER A 413 5.53 -0.44 29.78
N ARG A 414 5.24 -0.03 28.53
CA ARG A 414 4.14 0.88 28.18
C ARG A 414 2.88 0.16 27.70
N LEU A 415 2.90 -1.18 27.65
CA LEU A 415 1.83 -2.02 27.12
C LEU A 415 1.51 -1.73 25.64
N GLU A 416 2.48 -1.18 24.89
CA GLU A 416 2.32 -0.77 23.49
C GLU A 416 2.65 -1.91 22.50
N MET A 417 2.86 -3.14 22.97
CA MET A 417 3.23 -4.28 22.13
C MET A 417 2.13 -4.71 21.16
N GLY A 418 0.85 -4.44 21.50
CA GLY A 418 -0.33 -4.71 20.65
C GLY A 418 -0.32 -6.07 19.95
N SER A 419 -1.03 -6.16 18.82
CA SER A 419 -0.91 -7.26 17.87
C SER A 419 0.21 -6.96 16.87
N ASP A 420 0.99 -7.95 16.44
CA ASP A 420 1.99 -7.76 15.36
C ASP A 420 1.33 -7.52 13.98
N LYS A 421 0.03 -7.81 13.87
CA LYS A 421 -0.71 -7.86 12.60
C LYS A 421 -1.54 -6.60 12.38
N LEU A 422 -1.22 -5.89 11.30
CA LEU A 422 -2.09 -4.88 10.70
C LEU A 422 -2.89 -5.58 9.60
N SER A 423 -4.17 -5.87 9.82
CA SER A 423 -5.00 -6.58 8.86
C SER A 423 -6.40 -5.99 8.81
N SER A 424 -6.94 -5.79 7.61
CA SER A 424 -8.36 -5.48 7.40
C SER A 424 -9.08 -6.73 6.89
N SER A 425 -10.26 -7.06 7.40
CA SER A 425 -11.10 -8.12 6.80
C SER A 425 -12.03 -7.64 5.67
N ALA A 426 -12.10 -6.33 5.45
CA ALA A 426 -12.86 -5.66 4.39
C ALA A 426 -11.89 -5.06 3.35
N CYS A 427 -11.48 -5.86 2.36
CA CYS A 427 -10.61 -5.38 1.29
C CYS A 427 -11.45 -4.85 0.12
N PRO A 428 -11.18 -3.63 -0.38
CA PRO A 428 -11.87 -3.12 -1.56
C PRO A 428 -11.57 -3.99 -2.79
N VAL A 429 -12.52 -4.07 -3.73
CA VAL A 429 -12.33 -4.75 -5.02
C VAL A 429 -11.19 -4.05 -5.77
N ARG A 430 -10.13 -4.79 -6.12
CA ARG A 430 -9.00 -4.23 -6.88
C ARG A 430 -9.05 -4.68 -8.33
N LEU A 431 -9.00 -3.72 -9.23
CA LEU A 431 -8.75 -3.98 -10.64
C LEU A 431 -7.25 -4.27 -10.82
N CYS A 432 -6.95 -5.50 -11.24
CA CYS A 432 -5.60 -5.91 -11.58
C CYS A 432 -5.46 -5.95 -13.09
N VAL A 433 -4.45 -5.25 -13.63
CA VAL A 433 -4.17 -5.18 -15.08
C VAL A 433 -2.74 -5.65 -15.33
N ASP A 434 -2.59 -6.85 -15.88
CA ASP A 434 -1.30 -7.47 -16.15
C ASP A 434 -1.11 -7.88 -17.62
N GLU A 435 -1.82 -7.21 -18.52
CA GLU A 435 -1.68 -7.36 -19.98
C GLU A 435 -0.21 -7.21 -20.43
N HIS A 436 0.52 -6.27 -19.83
CA HIS A 436 1.96 -6.06 -20.10
C HIS A 436 2.79 -7.32 -19.84
N VAL A 437 2.46 -8.10 -18.81
CA VAL A 437 3.14 -9.35 -18.48
C VAL A 437 2.98 -10.35 -19.62
N THR A 438 1.74 -10.58 -20.05
CA THR A 438 1.44 -11.48 -21.18
C THR A 438 2.14 -11.05 -22.46
N ARG A 439 2.15 -9.74 -22.75
CA ARG A 439 2.87 -9.19 -23.91
C ARG A 439 4.37 -9.46 -23.85
N ILE A 440 5.01 -9.25 -22.70
CA ILE A 440 6.44 -9.54 -22.50
C ILE A 440 6.73 -11.02 -22.70
N TYR A 441 5.96 -11.90 -22.07
CA TYR A 441 6.15 -13.35 -22.21
C TYR A 441 5.95 -13.79 -23.68
N ASN A 442 4.92 -13.32 -24.37
CA ASN A 442 4.72 -13.60 -25.79
C ASN A 442 5.87 -13.10 -26.67
N ALA A 443 6.46 -11.95 -26.32
CA ALA A 443 7.55 -11.35 -27.07
C ALA A 443 8.88 -12.13 -27.00
N PHE A 444 9.03 -13.09 -26.09
CA PHE A 444 10.18 -14.00 -26.10
C PHE A 444 10.07 -15.12 -27.13
N ARG A 445 8.86 -15.42 -27.61
CA ARG A 445 8.64 -16.51 -28.58
C ARG A 445 9.40 -16.29 -29.90
N PRO A 446 9.36 -15.10 -30.55
CA PRO A 446 10.18 -14.82 -31.74
C PRO A 446 11.68 -14.98 -31.49
N ILE A 447 12.18 -14.56 -30.32
CA ILE A 447 13.60 -14.67 -29.94
C ILE A 447 14.02 -16.14 -29.87
N LEU A 448 13.21 -16.97 -29.21
CA LEU A 448 13.48 -18.42 -29.10
C LEU A 448 13.38 -19.13 -30.47
N TYR A 449 12.45 -18.74 -31.34
CA TYR A 449 12.40 -19.25 -32.72
C TYR A 449 13.68 -18.94 -33.49
N GLN A 450 14.20 -17.73 -33.35
CA GLN A 450 15.42 -17.34 -34.04
C GLN A 450 16.64 -18.07 -33.48
N PHE A 451 16.69 -18.39 -32.17
CA PHE A 451 17.77 -19.21 -31.61
C PHE A 451 17.87 -20.60 -32.24
N VAL A 452 16.72 -21.23 -32.51
CA VAL A 452 16.66 -22.53 -33.18
C VAL A 452 16.95 -22.38 -34.67
N GLY A 453 16.42 -21.35 -35.32
CA GLY A 453 16.63 -21.10 -36.76
C GLY A 453 18.08 -20.80 -37.13
N GLU A 454 18.82 -20.13 -36.25
CA GLU A 454 20.26 -19.83 -36.42
C GLU A 454 21.17 -20.91 -35.80
N GLU A 455 20.62 -22.03 -35.33
CA GLU A 455 21.35 -23.16 -34.74
C GLU A 455 22.32 -22.75 -33.62
N LEU A 456 21.92 -21.82 -32.74
CA LEU A 456 22.76 -21.37 -31.63
C LEU A 456 23.04 -22.52 -30.67
N THR A 457 24.25 -22.61 -30.12
CA THR A 457 24.51 -23.50 -28.97
C THR A 457 23.87 -22.96 -27.71
N LYS A 458 23.63 -23.83 -26.71
CA LYS A 458 23.13 -23.44 -25.38
C LYS A 458 23.93 -22.31 -24.74
N SER A 459 25.26 -22.37 -24.82
CA SER A 459 26.13 -21.33 -24.25
C SER A 459 25.94 -19.98 -24.97
N GLU A 460 25.76 -20.00 -26.29
CA GLU A 460 25.54 -18.79 -27.08
C GLU A 460 24.16 -18.17 -26.82
N ALA A 461 23.12 -18.99 -26.71
CA ALA A 461 21.78 -18.51 -26.37
C ALA A 461 21.76 -17.85 -24.98
N VAL A 462 22.40 -18.48 -23.98
CA VAL A 462 22.54 -17.90 -22.64
C VAL A 462 23.32 -16.58 -22.68
N GLU A 463 24.37 -16.49 -23.49
CA GLU A 463 25.15 -15.26 -23.63
C GLU A 463 24.33 -14.12 -24.26
N VAL A 464 23.56 -14.41 -25.30
CA VAL A 464 22.62 -13.44 -25.91
C VAL A 464 21.64 -12.92 -24.87
N LEU A 465 21.02 -13.80 -24.07
CA LEU A 465 20.08 -13.40 -23.02
C LEU A 465 20.75 -12.57 -21.91
N ARG A 466 21.99 -12.87 -21.55
CA ARG A 466 22.78 -12.07 -20.58
C ARG A 466 23.08 -10.67 -21.12
N ILE A 467 23.45 -10.57 -22.39
CA ILE A 467 23.64 -9.27 -23.06
C ILE A 467 22.33 -8.48 -22.99
N THR A 468 21.21 -9.07 -23.42
CA THR A 468 19.89 -8.43 -23.35
C THR A 468 19.53 -7.99 -21.92
N LYS A 469 19.78 -8.83 -20.92
CA LYS A 469 19.59 -8.48 -19.51
C LYS A 469 20.43 -7.26 -19.12
N GLY A 470 21.69 -7.21 -19.54
CA GLY A 470 22.56 -6.04 -19.36
C GLY A 470 21.94 -4.76 -19.92
N ILE A 471 21.42 -4.80 -21.16
CA ILE A 471 20.74 -3.67 -21.79
C ILE A 471 19.56 -3.17 -20.95
N LEU A 472 18.69 -4.10 -20.53
CA LEU A 472 17.50 -3.76 -19.74
C LEU A 472 17.86 -3.25 -18.33
N LEU A 473 18.94 -3.77 -17.73
CA LEU A 473 19.46 -3.27 -16.46
C LEU A 473 20.01 -1.85 -16.60
N ASP A 474 20.73 -1.54 -17.67
CA ASP A 474 21.25 -0.19 -17.91
C ASP A 474 20.11 0.79 -18.20
N LEU A 475 19.09 0.36 -18.95
CA LEU A 475 17.86 1.13 -19.12
C LEU A 475 17.14 1.37 -17.80
N SER A 476 17.07 0.37 -16.91
CA SER A 476 16.44 0.51 -15.59
C SER A 476 17.11 1.56 -14.70
N LYS A 477 18.44 1.75 -14.86
CA LYS A 477 19.23 2.75 -14.12
C LYS A 477 19.20 4.14 -14.75
N SER A 478 18.81 4.25 -16.02
CA SER A 478 18.68 5.52 -16.72
C SER A 478 17.43 6.30 -16.27
N PRO A 479 17.42 7.66 -16.35
CA PRO A 479 16.27 8.46 -15.95
C PRO A 479 14.96 8.02 -16.62
N TYR A 480 13.91 7.77 -15.83
CA TYR A 480 12.72 7.08 -16.33
C TYR A 480 11.97 7.85 -17.44
N LYS A 481 12.03 9.20 -17.43
CA LYS A 481 11.40 10.07 -18.45
C LYS A 481 12.12 10.04 -19.79
N THR A 482 13.40 9.70 -19.80
CA THR A 482 14.27 9.76 -21.00
C THR A 482 15.10 8.49 -21.13
N ARG A 483 14.53 7.33 -20.77
CA ARG A 483 15.28 6.07 -20.72
C ARG A 483 15.97 5.82 -22.05
N ARG A 484 17.29 5.76 -22.01
CA ARG A 484 18.14 5.49 -23.17
C ARG A 484 19.41 4.76 -22.75
N THR A 485 19.88 3.85 -23.59
CA THR A 485 21.21 3.24 -23.47
C THR A 485 21.79 2.99 -24.85
N SER A 486 23.09 3.11 -24.97
CA SER A 486 23.83 2.85 -26.21
C SER A 486 24.87 1.78 -25.97
N ILE A 487 24.96 0.81 -26.88
CA ILE A 487 25.90 -0.29 -26.72
C ILE A 487 26.78 -0.41 -27.96
N ASP A 488 28.09 -0.32 -27.74
CA ASP A 488 29.12 -0.51 -28.76
C ASP A 488 29.42 -2.01 -28.98
N SER A 489 29.41 -2.81 -27.90
CA SER A 489 29.85 -4.23 -27.90
C SER A 489 28.93 -5.20 -28.66
N VAL A 490 27.70 -4.78 -28.99
CA VAL A 490 26.79 -5.56 -29.84
C VAL A 490 27.37 -5.75 -31.24
N LEU A 491 28.25 -4.84 -31.69
CA LEU A 491 28.91 -4.92 -32.99
C LEU A 491 29.96 -6.03 -33.08
N ASP A 492 30.57 -6.42 -31.96
CA ASP A 492 31.62 -7.44 -31.92
C ASP A 492 31.04 -8.87 -31.94
N ASN A 493 29.73 -9.03 -31.76
CA ASN A 493 29.03 -10.31 -31.83
C ASN A 493 28.11 -10.39 -33.06
N PRO A 494 28.61 -10.91 -34.21
CA PRO A 494 27.84 -10.97 -35.46
C PRO A 494 26.59 -11.86 -35.36
N LYS A 495 26.54 -12.80 -34.41
CA LYS A 495 25.33 -13.59 -34.15
C LYS A 495 24.26 -12.76 -33.45
N PHE A 496 24.63 -11.93 -32.48
CA PHE A 496 23.68 -11.02 -31.82
C PHE A 496 23.08 -10.00 -32.80
N GLN A 497 23.89 -9.46 -33.72
CA GLN A 497 23.39 -8.54 -34.76
C GLN A 497 22.28 -9.18 -35.62
N LYS A 498 22.46 -10.45 -36.04
CA LYS A 498 21.43 -11.19 -36.78
C LYS A 498 20.16 -11.43 -35.97
N LEU A 499 20.31 -11.59 -34.66
CA LEU A 499 19.20 -11.80 -33.73
C LEU A 499 18.47 -10.50 -33.37
N LEU A 500 19.10 -9.34 -33.55
CA LEU A 500 18.56 -8.04 -33.16
C LEU A 500 17.14 -7.75 -33.67
N PRO A 501 16.72 -8.12 -34.90
CA PRO A 501 15.33 -7.99 -35.36
C PRO A 501 14.32 -8.81 -34.53
N SER A 502 14.71 -9.97 -34.00
CA SER A 502 13.81 -10.82 -33.19
C SER A 502 13.42 -10.18 -31.85
N PHE A 503 14.13 -9.13 -31.41
CA PHE A 503 13.84 -8.40 -30.18
C PHE A 503 12.80 -7.28 -30.35
N ASP A 504 12.33 -6.98 -31.57
CA ASP A 504 11.42 -5.84 -31.81
C ASP A 504 10.09 -5.99 -31.07
N ASP A 505 9.56 -7.21 -30.96
CA ASP A 505 8.34 -7.49 -30.17
C ASP A 505 8.57 -7.25 -28.68
N LEU A 506 9.77 -7.57 -28.17
CA LEU A 506 10.11 -7.38 -26.76
C LEU A 506 10.28 -5.90 -26.45
N LEU A 507 10.98 -5.16 -27.31
CA LEU A 507 11.11 -3.72 -27.20
C LEU A 507 9.73 -3.05 -27.29
N GLY A 508 8.88 -3.47 -28.23
CA GLY A 508 7.50 -2.98 -28.34
C GLY A 508 6.64 -3.28 -27.11
N ALA A 509 6.79 -4.46 -26.49
CA ALA A 509 6.13 -4.80 -25.22
C ALA A 509 6.60 -3.91 -24.05
N LEU A 510 7.87 -3.47 -24.10
CA LEU A 510 8.47 -2.55 -23.12
C LEU A 510 8.26 -1.07 -23.45
N SER A 511 7.57 -0.73 -24.55
CA SER A 511 7.45 0.65 -25.07
C SER A 511 8.80 1.32 -25.40
N LEU A 512 9.74 0.51 -25.88
CA LEU A 512 11.08 0.90 -26.32
C LEU A 512 11.22 0.69 -27.84
N GLU A 513 12.18 1.39 -28.45
CA GLU A 513 12.68 1.12 -29.80
C GLU A 513 14.19 1.04 -29.82
N LYS A 514 14.72 0.47 -30.90
CA LYS A 514 16.14 0.55 -31.24
C LYS A 514 16.36 1.49 -32.42
N LYS A 515 17.40 2.31 -32.36
CA LYS A 515 17.90 3.17 -33.43
C LYS A 515 19.32 2.76 -33.76
N VAL A 516 19.59 2.54 -35.04
CA VAL A 516 20.95 2.27 -35.53
C VAL A 516 21.50 3.58 -36.04
N ASN A 517 22.52 4.09 -35.35
CA ASN A 517 23.18 5.34 -35.70
C ASN A 517 24.12 5.16 -36.90
N THR A 518 24.45 6.26 -37.57
CA THR A 518 25.35 6.27 -38.74
C THR A 518 26.77 5.81 -38.43
N ASP A 519 27.18 5.85 -37.17
CA ASP A 519 28.46 5.33 -36.65
C ASP A 519 28.40 3.83 -36.30
N GLY A 520 27.27 3.16 -36.55
CA GLY A 520 27.04 1.75 -36.28
C GLY A 520 26.53 1.46 -34.87
N ARG A 521 26.49 2.46 -33.96
CA ARG A 521 25.95 2.24 -32.61
C ARG A 521 24.48 1.89 -32.62
N VAL A 522 24.10 0.91 -31.79
CA VAL A 522 22.69 0.62 -31.52
C VAL A 522 22.30 1.31 -30.22
N GLU A 523 21.34 2.21 -30.34
CA GLU A 523 20.75 2.93 -29.22
C GLU A 523 19.34 2.41 -28.94
N PHE A 524 19.03 2.13 -27.69
CA PHE A 524 17.67 1.78 -27.25
C PHE A 524 17.06 2.98 -26.56
N CYS A 525 15.87 3.40 -27.00
CA CYS A 525 15.19 4.61 -26.51
C CYS A 525 13.73 4.34 -26.15
N LEU A 526 13.21 5.14 -25.23
CA LEU A 526 11.77 5.24 -24.95
C LEU A 526 10.98 5.78 -26.16
N VAL A 527 9.83 5.16 -26.48
CA VAL A 527 8.89 5.61 -27.54
C VAL A 527 7.51 5.93 -27.00
N GLY A 528 7.10 5.25 -25.92
CA GLY A 528 5.77 5.39 -25.35
C GLY A 528 5.78 6.08 -23.99
N ASP A 529 4.73 5.80 -23.23
CA ASP A 529 4.60 6.27 -21.86
C ASP A 529 5.71 5.65 -20.98
N PRO A 530 6.56 6.48 -20.34
CA PRO A 530 7.64 6.00 -19.47
C PRO A 530 7.15 5.13 -18.31
N VAL A 531 5.90 5.30 -17.86
CA VAL A 531 5.30 4.50 -16.79
C VAL A 531 5.07 3.06 -17.26
N VAL A 532 4.67 2.86 -18.51
CA VAL A 532 4.48 1.52 -19.11
C VAL A 532 5.82 0.78 -19.13
N THR A 533 6.89 1.44 -19.57
CA THR A 533 8.24 0.86 -19.54
C THR A 533 8.68 0.54 -18.11
N SER A 534 8.40 1.42 -17.15
CA SER A 534 8.78 1.26 -15.75
C SER A 534 8.03 0.10 -15.06
N LEU A 535 6.78 -0.15 -15.43
CA LEU A 535 6.02 -1.34 -15.05
C LEU A 535 6.57 -2.62 -15.69
N ALA A 536 6.93 -2.54 -16.97
CA ALA A 536 7.26 -3.70 -17.78
C ALA A 536 8.71 -4.21 -17.58
N LEU A 537 9.65 -3.31 -17.27
CA LEU A 537 11.08 -3.64 -17.12
C LEU A 537 11.36 -4.69 -16.03
N PRO A 538 10.85 -4.58 -14.78
CA PRO A 538 11.05 -5.59 -13.76
C PRO A 538 10.58 -6.98 -14.18
N VAL A 539 9.45 -7.05 -14.89
CA VAL A 539 8.87 -8.29 -15.40
C VAL A 539 9.75 -8.92 -16.47
N ALA A 540 10.28 -8.13 -17.41
CA ALA A 540 11.19 -8.63 -18.42
C ALA A 540 12.53 -9.10 -17.83
N LEU A 541 13.04 -8.42 -16.81
CA LEU A 541 14.26 -8.83 -16.10
C LEU A 541 14.08 -10.16 -15.36
N ASP A 542 12.96 -10.33 -14.65
CA ASP A 542 12.62 -11.59 -13.96
C ASP A 542 12.41 -12.73 -14.98
N ALA A 543 11.72 -12.46 -16.10
CA ALA A 543 11.54 -13.44 -17.17
C ALA A 543 12.88 -13.85 -17.82
N LEU A 544 13.83 -12.93 -17.98
CA LEU A 544 15.18 -13.23 -18.47
C LEU A 544 15.94 -14.13 -17.49
N ASP A 545 15.87 -13.85 -16.19
CA ASP A 545 16.49 -14.69 -15.17
C ASP A 545 15.93 -16.11 -15.17
N ASP A 546 14.62 -16.24 -15.30
CA ASP A 546 13.94 -17.52 -15.44
C ASP A 546 14.41 -18.30 -16.66
N MET A 547 14.45 -17.66 -17.83
CA MET A 547 14.91 -18.32 -19.06
C MET A 547 16.36 -18.73 -18.99
N ILE A 548 17.24 -17.87 -18.46
CA ILE A 548 18.66 -18.19 -18.27
C ILE A 548 18.81 -19.39 -17.33
N TYR A 549 18.08 -19.41 -16.21
CA TYR A 549 18.10 -20.53 -15.27
C TYR A 549 17.64 -21.84 -15.94
N ILE A 550 16.50 -21.81 -16.63
CA ILE A 550 15.93 -23.00 -17.29
C ILE A 550 16.86 -23.51 -18.39
N LEU A 551 17.37 -22.64 -19.26
CA LEU A 551 18.29 -23.03 -20.33
C LEU A 551 19.54 -23.70 -19.76
N ASN A 552 20.10 -23.17 -18.66
CA ASN A 552 21.24 -23.78 -17.97
C ASN A 552 20.92 -25.18 -17.41
N LYS A 553 19.67 -25.46 -17.04
CA LYS A 553 19.21 -26.75 -16.53
C LYS A 553 18.73 -27.74 -17.59
N CYS A 554 18.37 -27.29 -18.79
CA CYS A 554 17.94 -28.19 -19.87
C CYS A 554 19.07 -29.11 -20.35
N GLU A 555 18.80 -30.42 -20.36
CA GLU A 555 19.71 -31.47 -20.86
C GLU A 555 19.63 -31.60 -22.39
N ASN A 556 18.43 -31.47 -22.98
CA ASN A 556 18.19 -31.54 -24.42
C ASN A 556 17.91 -30.14 -24.98
N TYR A 557 18.86 -29.59 -25.74
CA TYR A 557 18.73 -28.30 -26.44
C TYR A 557 18.37 -28.57 -27.91
N GLY A 558 17.28 -27.97 -28.43
CA GLY A 558 16.80 -28.23 -29.79
C GLY A 558 15.32 -27.86 -30.01
N LYS A 559 14.63 -28.55 -30.93
CA LYS A 559 13.23 -28.28 -31.29
C LYS A 559 12.23 -28.42 -30.12
N ASP A 560 12.59 -29.14 -29.06
CA ASP A 560 11.74 -29.27 -27.86
C ASP A 560 11.76 -28.02 -26.96
N MET A 561 12.60 -27.01 -27.28
CA MET A 561 12.52 -25.67 -26.69
C MET A 561 11.15 -25.01 -26.88
N PHE A 562 10.38 -25.41 -27.89
CA PHE A 562 9.03 -24.90 -28.11
C PHE A 562 7.97 -25.54 -27.18
N LEU A 563 8.30 -26.65 -26.52
CA LEU A 563 7.40 -27.42 -25.64
C LEU A 563 7.75 -27.27 -24.14
N LEU A 564 8.96 -26.82 -23.84
CA LEU A 564 9.34 -26.42 -22.49
C LEU A 564 8.39 -25.29 -22.02
N PRO A 565 8.02 -25.26 -20.73
CA PRO A 565 7.01 -24.34 -20.18
C PRO A 565 7.58 -22.92 -20.03
N PHE A 566 8.28 -22.43 -21.06
CA PHE A 566 9.12 -21.25 -21.00
C PHE A 566 8.33 -19.97 -20.69
N LEU A 567 7.04 -19.95 -20.96
CA LEU A 567 6.25 -18.72 -20.88
C LEU A 567 4.85 -19.12 -20.36
N LYS A 568 4.35 -18.44 -19.34
CA LYS A 568 3.01 -18.66 -18.77
C LYS A 568 1.94 -18.19 -19.77
N LEU A 569 1.81 -18.88 -20.90
CA LEU A 569 1.06 -18.44 -22.08
C LEU A 569 -0.47 -18.37 -21.86
N ASN A 570 -0.99 -19.13 -20.89
CA ASN A 570 -2.40 -19.07 -20.49
C ASN A 570 -2.51 -18.51 -19.06
N ARG A 571 -2.11 -17.25 -18.91
CA ARG A 571 -2.26 -16.50 -17.67
C ARG A 571 -3.47 -15.58 -17.78
N ILE A 572 -4.21 -15.46 -16.68
CA ILE A 572 -5.25 -14.44 -16.54
C ILE A 572 -4.55 -13.07 -16.54
N HIS A 573 -4.93 -12.19 -17.46
CA HIS A 573 -4.21 -10.94 -17.74
C HIS A 573 -4.95 -9.67 -17.27
N SER A 574 -6.15 -9.84 -16.72
CA SER A 574 -6.85 -8.78 -15.99
C SER A 574 -8.02 -9.37 -15.19
N GLY A 575 -8.36 -8.73 -14.08
CA GLY A 575 -9.50 -9.14 -13.29
C GLY A 575 -9.77 -8.27 -12.08
N SER A 576 -10.94 -8.43 -11.50
CA SER A 576 -11.29 -7.83 -10.21
C SER A 576 -11.05 -8.86 -9.13
N ALA A 577 -10.20 -8.56 -8.16
CA ALA A 577 -9.86 -9.46 -7.05
C ALA A 577 -10.25 -8.84 -5.71
N ILE A 578 -10.78 -9.68 -4.82
CA ILE A 578 -11.13 -9.33 -3.43
C ILE A 578 -10.35 -10.26 -2.51
N ALA A 579 -9.58 -9.70 -1.58
CA ALA A 579 -8.93 -10.48 -0.54
C ALA A 579 -9.83 -10.63 0.69
N SER A 580 -9.67 -11.76 1.38
CA SER A 580 -10.23 -11.97 2.72
C SER A 580 -9.62 -11.06 3.77
N SER A 581 -8.34 -10.75 3.60
CA SER A 581 -7.59 -9.77 4.38
C SER A 581 -6.30 -9.37 3.67
N GLU A 582 -5.86 -8.13 3.86
CA GLU A 582 -4.56 -7.63 3.43
C GLU A 582 -3.79 -7.01 4.60
N GLU A 583 -2.47 -7.17 4.58
CA GLU A 583 -1.59 -6.40 5.44
C GLU A 583 -1.29 -5.04 4.81
N LEU A 584 -1.11 -4.00 5.62
CA LEU A 584 -0.82 -2.65 5.10
C LEU A 584 0.69 -2.36 5.03
N PRO A 585 1.14 -1.56 4.05
CA PRO A 585 0.33 -0.89 3.02
C PRO A 585 -0.30 -1.88 2.03
N PHE A 586 -1.53 -1.60 1.59
CA PHE A 586 -2.28 -2.47 0.65
C PHE A 586 -1.41 -2.79 -0.58
N GLY A 587 -1.44 -4.03 -1.07
CA GLY A 587 -0.52 -4.45 -2.14
C GLY A 587 -0.54 -5.94 -2.48
N ILE A 588 -0.85 -6.82 -1.53
CA ILE A 588 -0.79 -8.28 -1.68
C ILE A 588 -1.55 -8.77 -2.93
N ILE A 589 -2.78 -8.32 -3.16
CA ILE A 589 -3.55 -8.69 -4.36
C ILE A 589 -2.80 -8.21 -5.61
N THR A 590 -2.42 -6.94 -5.69
CA THR A 590 -1.74 -6.38 -6.87
C THR A 590 -0.38 -7.04 -7.15
N SER A 591 0.35 -7.45 -6.12
CA SER A 591 1.62 -8.18 -6.21
C SER A 591 1.44 -9.59 -6.78
N ALA A 592 0.25 -10.20 -6.67
CA ALA A 592 -0.03 -11.47 -7.34
C ALA A 592 -0.06 -11.33 -8.88
N PHE A 593 -0.41 -10.13 -9.37
CA PHE A 593 -0.60 -9.81 -10.79
C PHE A 593 0.57 -9.03 -11.41
N ASP A 594 1.51 -8.52 -10.64
CA ASP A 594 2.60 -7.67 -11.17
C ASP A 594 3.64 -8.39 -12.05
N GLY A 595 3.58 -9.71 -12.16
CA GLY A 595 4.42 -10.45 -13.11
C GLY A 595 5.78 -10.88 -12.57
N THR A 596 6.23 -10.40 -11.42
CA THR A 596 7.57 -10.72 -10.91
C THR A 596 7.52 -11.81 -9.83
N ARG A 597 8.50 -12.71 -9.81
CA ARG A 597 8.60 -13.72 -8.73
C ARG A 597 8.93 -13.06 -7.40
N ILE A 598 9.78 -12.05 -7.43
CA ILE A 598 10.38 -11.46 -6.23
C ILE A 598 9.36 -10.62 -5.43
N SER A 599 8.50 -9.85 -6.10
CA SER A 599 7.45 -9.05 -5.43
C SER A 599 6.42 -9.90 -4.68
N LYS A 600 6.15 -11.13 -5.13
CA LYS A 600 5.27 -12.09 -4.43
C LYS A 600 5.80 -12.43 -3.03
N TRP A 601 7.09 -12.19 -2.78
CA TRP A 601 7.79 -12.59 -1.56
C TRP A 601 8.52 -11.43 -0.85
N GLU A 602 8.55 -10.22 -1.42
CA GLU A 602 9.29 -9.06 -0.87
C GLU A 602 8.49 -8.21 0.14
N GLU A 603 7.18 -8.41 0.28
CA GLU A 603 6.47 -7.77 1.39
C GLU A 603 6.92 -8.40 2.72
N PRO A 604 7.19 -7.61 3.78
CA PRO A 604 7.90 -8.05 4.99
C PRO A 604 7.35 -9.32 5.67
N ASN A 605 6.10 -9.68 5.39
CA ASN A 605 5.39 -10.82 5.97
C ASN A 605 4.90 -11.88 4.96
N GLY A 606 5.20 -11.69 3.67
CA GLY A 606 4.70 -12.53 2.56
C GLY A 606 3.20 -12.37 2.31
N ALA A 607 2.73 -12.71 1.12
CA ALA A 607 1.31 -12.75 0.78
C ALA A 607 0.55 -13.77 1.65
N ARG A 608 0.08 -13.36 2.84
CA ARG A 608 -0.72 -14.19 3.78
C ARG A 608 -2.23 -14.01 3.63
N GLY A 609 -2.68 -13.36 2.55
CA GLY A 609 -4.09 -13.19 2.22
C GLY A 609 -4.63 -14.31 1.33
N PHE A 610 -5.89 -14.73 1.55
CA PHE A 610 -6.60 -15.63 0.65
C PHE A 610 -7.49 -14.83 -0.29
N LEU A 611 -7.44 -15.12 -1.60
CA LEU A 611 -8.34 -14.57 -2.61
C LEU A 611 -9.76 -15.11 -2.36
N LYS A 612 -10.71 -14.24 -1.99
CA LYS A 612 -12.12 -14.61 -1.72
C LYS A 612 -12.89 -14.89 -3.02
N GLY A 613 -12.53 -14.19 -4.09
CA GLY A 613 -13.09 -14.38 -5.42
C GLY A 613 -12.37 -13.48 -6.42
N ALA A 614 -12.30 -13.93 -7.68
CA ALA A 614 -11.84 -13.08 -8.77
C ALA A 614 -12.67 -13.28 -10.04
N VAL A 615 -13.04 -12.18 -10.69
CA VAL A 615 -13.54 -12.19 -12.05
C VAL A 615 -12.35 -12.02 -12.97
N MET A 616 -12.05 -13.05 -13.75
CA MET A 616 -10.78 -13.19 -14.45
C MET A 616 -11.03 -13.19 -15.96
N THR A 617 -10.29 -12.36 -16.69
CA THR A 617 -10.31 -12.27 -18.15
C THR A 617 -9.01 -12.84 -18.71
N GLY A 618 -9.14 -13.80 -19.62
CA GLY A 618 -8.02 -14.45 -20.29
C GLY A 618 -8.21 -14.53 -21.81
N SER A 619 -7.16 -14.96 -22.50
CA SER A 619 -7.13 -15.16 -23.96
C SER A 619 -8.16 -16.17 -24.49
N ALA A 620 -8.75 -16.99 -23.60
CA ALA A 620 -9.77 -18.01 -23.93
C ALA A 620 -11.19 -17.66 -23.42
N GLY A 621 -11.42 -16.45 -22.88
CA GLY A 621 -12.74 -16.01 -22.38
C GLY A 621 -12.74 -15.54 -20.92
N LYS A 622 -13.94 -15.31 -20.37
CA LYS A 622 -14.17 -14.98 -18.95
C LYS A 622 -14.26 -16.26 -18.13
N PHE A 623 -13.54 -16.35 -17.01
CA PHE A 623 -13.54 -17.51 -16.12
C PHE A 623 -13.91 -17.10 -14.69
N TRP A 624 -14.55 -18.03 -13.96
CA TRP A 624 -15.03 -17.84 -12.59
C TRP A 624 -14.50 -18.95 -11.68
N THR A 625 -14.05 -18.62 -10.46
CA THR A 625 -13.61 -19.62 -9.47
C THR A 625 -14.08 -19.25 -8.06
N SER A 626 -14.77 -20.15 -7.37
CA SER A 626 -15.26 -19.96 -5.98
C SER A 626 -15.04 -21.20 -5.12
N LYS A 627 -13.83 -21.39 -4.57
CA LYS A 627 -13.64 -22.29 -3.41
C LYS A 627 -12.61 -21.76 -2.42
N PRO A 628 -12.87 -21.91 -1.10
CA PRO A 628 -11.93 -21.57 -0.05
C PRO A 628 -10.80 -22.62 0.06
N LEU A 629 -9.57 -22.17 0.32
CA LEU A 629 -8.37 -23.02 0.52
C LEU A 629 -8.27 -23.61 1.94
N SER A 630 -9.40 -23.79 2.65
CA SER A 630 -9.45 -24.05 4.09
C SER A 630 -9.43 -25.53 4.51
N SER A 631 -8.66 -26.38 3.83
CA SER A 631 -8.40 -27.73 4.35
C SER A 631 -6.93 -28.13 4.21
N LEU A 632 -6.04 -27.56 5.03
CA LEU A 632 -4.76 -28.17 5.41
C LEU A 632 -4.23 -27.54 6.70
N LYS A 633 -4.01 -28.38 7.73
CA LYS A 633 -3.43 -28.00 9.01
C LYS A 633 -1.93 -27.69 8.88
N THR A 634 -1.50 -26.70 9.64
CA THR A 634 -0.11 -26.30 9.94
C THR A 634 0.81 -27.47 10.33
N VAL A 635 1.98 -27.55 9.70
CA VAL A 635 3.20 -28.09 10.32
C VAL A 635 4.37 -27.15 10.01
N SER A 636 5.03 -26.74 11.08
CA SER A 636 6.24 -25.94 11.13
C SER A 636 7.48 -26.77 10.77
N SER A 637 8.23 -26.37 9.76
CA SER A 637 9.70 -26.47 9.76
C SER A 637 10.30 -25.83 8.50
N VAL A 638 11.37 -25.09 8.73
CA VAL A 638 12.31 -24.54 7.76
C VAL A 638 12.93 -25.67 6.94
N GLU A 639 12.76 -25.65 5.61
CA GLU A 639 13.76 -26.01 4.58
C GLU A 639 13.11 -26.24 3.20
N HIS A 640 13.75 -25.67 2.17
CA HIS A 640 13.68 -26.02 0.75
C HIS A 640 12.42 -25.64 -0.06
N THR A 641 12.61 -24.54 -0.80
CA THR A 641 11.75 -23.97 -1.83
C THR A 641 11.83 -24.73 -3.16
N GLN A 642 10.71 -25.26 -3.67
CA GLN A 642 10.26 -25.15 -5.08
C GLN A 642 8.99 -25.99 -5.35
N SER A 643 8.11 -25.44 -6.21
CA SER A 643 7.08 -26.07 -7.06
C SER A 643 5.60 -25.82 -6.69
N VAL A 644 4.86 -25.14 -7.58
CA VAL A 644 3.45 -25.44 -7.90
C VAL A 644 3.18 -25.08 -9.37
N LEU A 645 2.87 -26.10 -10.18
CA LEU A 645 2.43 -26.00 -11.57
C LEU A 645 1.27 -26.98 -11.74
N GLN A 646 0.03 -26.52 -11.54
CA GLN A 646 -1.18 -27.30 -11.89
C GLN A 646 -2.39 -26.37 -12.04
N ILE A 647 -2.41 -25.61 -13.14
CA ILE A 647 -3.64 -25.06 -13.75
C ILE A 647 -3.97 -25.78 -15.07
N PHE A 648 -3.07 -26.65 -15.57
CA PHE A 648 -3.07 -27.02 -16.99
C PHE A 648 -3.72 -28.34 -17.40
N HIS A 649 -4.35 -29.11 -16.50
CA HIS A 649 -4.79 -30.46 -16.88
C HIS A 649 -6.27 -30.61 -17.32
N VAL A 650 -7.02 -29.52 -17.52
CA VAL A 650 -8.44 -29.61 -17.92
C VAL A 650 -8.73 -29.04 -19.32
N MET A 651 -7.72 -28.56 -20.06
CA MET A 651 -7.89 -28.10 -21.45
C MET A 651 -7.35 -29.04 -22.53
N PHE A 652 -6.83 -30.22 -22.16
CA PHE A 652 -6.37 -31.21 -23.14
C PHE A 652 -6.88 -32.61 -22.78
N SER A 653 -8.15 -32.88 -23.09
CA SER A 653 -8.67 -34.25 -23.17
C SER A 653 -9.40 -34.57 -24.49
N ASP A 654 -9.52 -33.63 -25.42
CA ASP A 654 -10.28 -33.84 -26.67
C ASP A 654 -9.44 -34.11 -27.92
N LEU A 655 -8.14 -34.35 -27.79
CA LEU A 655 -7.31 -34.88 -28.88
C LEU A 655 -6.48 -36.04 -28.32
N GLY A 656 -7.09 -37.21 -28.24
CA GLY A 656 -6.49 -38.39 -27.64
C GLY A 656 -5.25 -38.87 -28.40
N PHE A 657 -4.10 -38.95 -27.73
CA PHE A 657 -3.00 -39.86 -28.04
C PHE A 657 -2.14 -40.14 -26.77
N TRP A 658 -2.19 -41.40 -26.34
CA TRP A 658 -1.26 -42.23 -25.52
C TRP A 658 -0.38 -41.62 -24.42
N GLN A 659 -0.65 -42.09 -23.19
CA GLN A 659 0.23 -42.08 -22.01
C GLN A 659 1.46 -43.00 -22.20
N SER A 660 2.65 -42.55 -21.81
CA SER A 660 3.49 -43.24 -20.81
C SER A 660 4.83 -42.52 -20.59
N GLU A 661 5.28 -42.53 -19.32
CA GLU A 661 6.62 -42.20 -18.82
C GLU A 661 7.00 -40.71 -18.66
N ILE A 662 6.82 -40.19 -17.44
CA ILE A 662 7.84 -39.52 -16.59
C ILE A 662 7.14 -39.21 -15.25
N PHE A 663 7.35 -40.07 -14.25
CA PHE A 663 7.05 -39.80 -12.85
C PHE A 663 8.24 -40.28 -12.02
N SER A 664 9.08 -39.35 -11.55
CA SER A 664 9.73 -39.45 -10.24
C SER A 664 10.49 -38.16 -9.95
N LEU A 665 10.03 -37.39 -8.94
CA LEU A 665 10.84 -36.70 -7.93
C LEU A 665 9.91 -35.85 -7.00
N ILE A 666 9.47 -36.51 -5.92
CA ILE A 666 9.18 -36.02 -4.53
C ILE A 666 7.83 -35.26 -4.26
N PRO A 667 7.12 -35.50 -3.12
CA PRO A 667 5.65 -35.35 -3.00
C PRO A 667 5.13 -34.22 -2.06
N GLY A 668 3.88 -33.75 -2.28
CA GLY A 668 3.06 -33.03 -1.27
C GLY A 668 2.00 -32.05 -1.82
N CYS A 669 0.73 -32.25 -1.44
CA CYS A 669 -0.52 -31.47 -1.72
C CYS A 669 -1.24 -31.66 -3.09
N LYS A 670 -2.54 -31.99 -3.02
CA LYS A 670 -3.51 -32.15 -4.12
C LYS A 670 -4.52 -30.98 -4.13
N LEU A 671 -4.94 -30.52 -5.32
CA LEU A 671 -6.01 -29.54 -5.52
C LEU A 671 -7.24 -30.18 -6.21
N VAL A 672 -8.44 -29.76 -5.84
CA VAL A 672 -9.71 -30.13 -6.50
C VAL A 672 -10.21 -28.93 -7.31
N ALA A 673 -10.33 -29.08 -8.63
CA ALA A 673 -11.04 -28.15 -9.51
C ALA A 673 -12.24 -28.87 -10.13
N LEU A 674 -13.42 -28.25 -10.09
CA LEU A 674 -14.59 -28.62 -10.89
C LEU A 674 -14.73 -27.56 -11.97
N THR A 675 -14.57 -27.94 -13.23
CA THR A 675 -14.88 -27.11 -14.40
C THR A 675 -16.27 -27.46 -14.92
N SER A 676 -17.12 -26.46 -15.05
CA SER A 676 -18.26 -26.50 -15.97
C SER A 676 -17.81 -25.84 -17.27
N MET A 677 -17.59 -26.63 -18.33
CA MET A 677 -17.52 -26.13 -19.70
C MET A 677 -18.87 -26.43 -20.37
N ARG A 678 -19.57 -25.41 -20.88
CA ARG A 678 -20.58 -25.59 -21.93
C ARG A 678 -19.93 -25.24 -23.27
N ASN A 679 -20.02 -26.18 -24.20
CA ASN A 679 -19.67 -26.05 -25.60
C ASN A 679 -20.39 -24.85 -26.25
N LEU A 680 -19.65 -24.11 -27.08
CA LEU A 680 -20.18 -23.41 -28.24
C LEU A 680 -19.80 -24.22 -29.48
#